data_AF-A0A251PAJ7-F1
#
_entry.id   AF-A0A251PAJ7-F1
#
_cell.length_a   1.000
_cell.length_b   1.000
_cell.length_c   1.000
_cell.angle_alpha   90.00
_cell.angle_beta   90.00
_cell.angle_gamma   90.00
#
_symmetry.space_group_name_H-M   'P 1'
#
loop_
_entity.id
_entity.type
_entity.pdbx_description
1 polymer ?
#
loop_
_entity_poly.entity_id
_entity_poly.type
_entity_poly.pdbx_seq_one_letter_code
_entity_poly.pdbx_strand_id
1 'polypeptide(L)'
;MADVAGRPANFWLQSNALLRKNLTFQKRRMCANIALILIPAFFCSLFAFFQIVVDVYTNKPNTKCGSDLADIGHFDDSCPIPKPPEWPALLKIPKNDFRAVRSDFLSFKDLPDESCRKKGSCPVTILMTGTNHSLAQTLASSMFSGSFPVNSSGNLTDWAKTVMGTESPLQSSYMFDPAFTSPDPTPISNLQRQCPPQLSTSSATLRVSTTPIKKEVTCVQALYLWRNSSSEINNELYKGYMKGNSEKKINEILSAYDFSNSNAKTYNVTLWYNSTTQAVGARALLRLPRTVNMATNAYLQSLKGPKTKIMFDFVKEMPKSRSVNKMDFASLAGTIFFTWIVLQLFPVVLTAIVYEKEQRLRIMMKMHGLGDGPYWMISYVYFLTISALYMLCFIGFGSLLGLSYFTQNDYSIQFVFFFIYINLQIALAFLLASVFSDTRTATVVAYIFVFGSGLLGAFFFEHLIKDASRSLLVFLELYPGFSLYRGLYELGQYAIEAKALGTRGMTWENLNDSYNGMRDVMVIMGFEWLGLLLLAYYIDQVVTCGKGPLFFLQNSRNKNPSTLRMPTLQRQGSKDFGDMDKPDISNEREKVEKLLQDPNDKSHVVICDNVKKVYPGRDGNPEKFAVRGLSLALLRGECFGMLGPSGAGKTSFIEMMIGLTKPTFGTSYVNGLDIVTQMNEIYTCMGVCPQYDLLWETLTGREHLLFYGRLKNLKGSVLTNAVEESLKNLNLFHGGVADKQAGQYSGGMKRRLSVAISLIGNPIAVYMDEPSTGLDPASRNTLWNVIKLAKQDRVIILTTHSMEEAEFLCDRLGIFVDGRMQCIGNPKELRGRYGGSYVFQMTTNSDHEQEVEDMVMNLSPNANRVYLLAGTQKFELPKNEVRIADVFQTIEHAKTRFTVYAWGLADTTLEDVFIKVASAPRKIESNVLNTD
;
A
#
# COMPACT_ATOMS: atom_id res chain seq x y z
N MET A 1 -12.49 -8.39 47.16
CA MET A 1 -12.17 -7.78 45.84
C MET A 1 -10.71 -7.93 45.42
N ALA A 2 -9.79 -8.38 46.30
CA ALA A 2 -8.34 -8.44 46.02
C ALA A 2 -7.86 -9.64 45.15
N ASP A 3 -8.63 -10.74 45.03
CA ASP A 3 -8.12 -11.98 44.38
C ASP A 3 -8.10 -11.99 42.84
N VAL A 4 -8.69 -10.99 42.18
CA VAL A 4 -8.73 -10.91 40.70
C VAL A 4 -7.83 -9.79 40.16
N ALA A 5 -7.52 -8.78 40.98
CA ALA A 5 -6.70 -7.63 40.61
C ALA A 5 -5.21 -7.98 40.72
N GLY A 6 -4.58 -8.33 39.60
CA GLY A 6 -3.14 -8.61 39.54
C GLY A 6 -2.75 -9.75 38.60
N ARG A 7 -3.71 -10.59 38.16
CA ARG A 7 -3.43 -11.60 37.12
C ARG A 7 -3.54 -10.96 35.73
N PRO A 8 -2.57 -11.21 34.83
CA PRO A 8 -2.59 -10.67 33.47
C PRO A 8 -3.86 -11.13 32.74
N ALA A 9 -4.45 -10.24 31.95
CA ALA A 9 -5.60 -10.60 31.13
C ALA A 9 -5.18 -11.64 30.08
N ASN A 10 -5.90 -12.77 30.01
CA ASN A 10 -5.65 -13.79 28.98
C ASN A 10 -5.85 -13.21 27.56
N PHE A 11 -5.17 -13.80 26.58
CA PHE A 11 -5.24 -13.43 25.15
C PHE A 11 -6.68 -13.11 24.68
N TRP A 12 -7.62 -14.03 24.93
CA TRP A 12 -9.02 -13.87 24.52
C TRP A 12 -9.73 -12.67 25.14
N LEU A 13 -9.39 -12.30 26.38
CA LEU A 13 -9.98 -11.13 27.02
C LEU A 13 -9.46 -9.84 26.40
N GLN A 14 -8.15 -9.77 26.13
CA GLN A 14 -7.53 -8.65 25.44
C GLN A 14 -8.13 -8.51 24.03
N SER A 15 -8.25 -9.61 23.29
CA SER A 15 -8.86 -9.67 21.97
C SER A 15 -10.32 -9.19 21.99
N ASN A 16 -11.13 -9.65 22.96
CA ASN A 16 -12.53 -9.22 23.10
C ASN A 16 -12.63 -7.72 23.47
N ALA A 17 -11.71 -7.20 24.30
CA ALA A 17 -11.68 -5.78 24.64
C ALA A 17 -11.43 -4.92 23.39
N LEU A 18 -10.43 -5.31 22.58
CA LEU A 18 -10.09 -4.61 21.34
C LEU A 18 -11.19 -4.74 20.28
N LEU A 19 -11.79 -5.92 20.14
CA LEU A 19 -12.93 -6.15 19.24
C LEU A 19 -14.11 -5.24 19.60
N ARG A 20 -14.47 -5.14 20.88
CA ARG A 20 -15.55 -4.25 21.34
C ARG A 20 -15.25 -2.79 21.06
N LYS A 21 -14.00 -2.34 21.28
CA LYS A 21 -13.56 -0.98 20.92
C LYS A 21 -13.77 -0.72 19.43
N ASN A 22 -13.34 -1.66 18.58
CA ASN A 22 -13.47 -1.56 17.13
C ASN A 22 -14.95 -1.57 16.68
N LEU A 23 -15.80 -2.39 17.30
CA LEU A 23 -17.26 -2.39 17.04
C LEU A 23 -17.93 -1.07 17.43
N THR A 24 -17.56 -0.48 18.56
CA THR A 24 -18.05 0.84 18.96
C THR A 24 -17.67 1.91 17.93
N PHE A 25 -16.43 1.86 17.44
CA PHE A 25 -15.95 2.77 16.40
C PHE A 25 -16.77 2.64 15.10
N GLN A 26 -17.06 1.41 14.69
CA GLN A 26 -17.91 1.10 13.53
C GLN A 26 -19.35 1.60 13.69
N LYS A 27 -19.96 1.36 14.87
CA LYS A 27 -21.32 1.84 15.15
C LYS A 27 -21.43 3.36 15.08
N ARG A 28 -20.40 4.09 15.50
CA ARG A 28 -20.38 5.57 15.45
C ARG A 28 -20.09 6.11 14.05
N ARG A 29 -19.33 5.38 13.24
CA ARG A 29 -19.06 5.71 11.85
C ARG A 29 -20.06 5.07 10.86
N MET A 30 -21.25 4.71 11.33
CA MET A 30 -22.25 4.02 10.51
C MET A 30 -22.57 4.77 9.21
N CYS A 31 -22.70 6.11 9.23
CA CYS A 31 -22.91 6.89 8.01
C CYS A 31 -21.73 6.79 7.03
N ALA A 32 -20.49 6.83 7.52
CA ALA A 32 -19.30 6.68 6.68
C ALA A 32 -19.17 5.26 6.13
N ASN A 33 -19.54 4.24 6.93
CA ASN A 33 -19.58 2.85 6.49
C ASN A 33 -20.66 2.61 5.44
N ILE A 34 -21.85 3.20 5.63
CA ILE A 34 -22.92 3.18 4.63
C ILE A 34 -22.44 3.87 3.35
N ALA A 35 -21.83 5.05 3.45
CA ALA A 35 -21.26 5.73 2.29
C ALA A 35 -20.22 4.87 1.57
N LEU A 36 -19.35 4.18 2.32
CA LEU A 36 -18.34 3.27 1.78
C LEU A 36 -18.99 2.08 1.05
N ILE A 37 -20.06 1.49 1.58
CA ILE A 37 -20.82 0.40 0.94
C ILE A 37 -21.64 0.90 -0.28
N LEU A 38 -22.09 2.16 -0.26
CA LEU A 38 -22.81 2.78 -1.38
C LEU A 38 -21.91 3.09 -2.57
N ILE A 39 -20.58 3.23 -2.39
CA ILE A 39 -19.65 3.48 -3.50
C ILE A 39 -19.72 2.38 -4.57
N PRO A 40 -19.55 1.08 -4.24
CA PRO A 40 -19.78 -0.02 -5.18
C PRO A 40 -21.16 0.05 -5.86
N ALA A 41 -22.22 0.29 -5.09
CA ALA A 41 -23.58 0.34 -5.62
C ALA A 41 -23.75 1.49 -6.63
N PHE A 42 -23.19 2.67 -6.33
CA PHE A 42 -23.21 3.84 -7.22
C PHE A 42 -22.48 3.55 -8.53
N PHE A 43 -21.26 3.03 -8.46
CA PHE A 43 -20.49 2.71 -9.67
C PHE A 43 -21.13 1.57 -10.46
N CYS A 44 -21.58 0.49 -9.83
CA CYS A 44 -22.30 -0.58 -10.55
C CYS A 44 -23.57 -0.05 -11.24
N SER A 45 -24.31 0.85 -10.58
CA SER A 45 -25.50 1.50 -11.18
C SER A 45 -25.13 2.40 -12.36
N LEU A 46 -24.03 3.14 -12.23
CA LEU A 46 -23.48 3.97 -13.32
C LEU A 46 -23.06 3.10 -14.52
N PHE A 47 -22.38 1.97 -14.29
CA PHE A 47 -22.03 1.02 -15.36
C PHE A 47 -23.25 0.39 -15.99
N ALA A 48 -24.25 0.00 -15.19
CA ALA A 48 -25.50 -0.54 -15.72
C ALA A 48 -26.23 0.50 -16.57
N PHE A 49 -26.27 1.76 -16.13
CA PHE A 49 -26.83 2.86 -16.90
C PHE A 49 -26.08 3.07 -18.22
N PHE A 50 -24.74 3.12 -18.20
CA PHE A 50 -23.96 3.21 -19.43
C PHE A 50 -24.17 2.01 -20.35
N GLN A 51 -24.26 0.80 -19.81
CA GLN A 51 -24.56 -0.38 -20.62
C GLN A 51 -25.94 -0.28 -21.25
N ILE A 52 -26.97 0.18 -20.52
CA ILE A 52 -28.31 0.44 -21.08
C ILE A 52 -28.24 1.48 -22.20
N VAL A 53 -27.50 2.58 -22.01
CA VAL A 53 -27.33 3.60 -23.04
C VAL A 53 -26.66 3.00 -24.28
N VAL A 54 -25.54 2.29 -24.11
CA VAL A 54 -24.84 1.60 -25.21
C VAL A 54 -25.76 0.61 -25.91
N ASP A 55 -26.51 -0.19 -25.16
CA ASP A 55 -27.49 -1.15 -25.70
C ASP A 55 -28.60 -0.43 -26.47
N VAL A 56 -29.10 0.73 -26.01
CA VAL A 56 -30.09 1.54 -26.74
C VAL A 56 -29.51 2.10 -28.04
N TYR A 57 -28.25 2.56 -28.02
CA TYR A 57 -27.59 3.09 -29.22
C TYR A 57 -27.25 1.99 -30.24
N THR A 58 -26.77 0.82 -29.78
CA THR A 58 -26.41 -0.34 -30.62
C THR A 58 -27.62 -1.14 -31.09
N ASN A 59 -28.71 -1.20 -30.32
CA ASN A 59 -29.96 -1.84 -30.74
C ASN A 59 -30.87 -0.90 -31.53
N LYS A 60 -30.40 0.29 -31.96
CA LYS A 60 -31.14 1.08 -32.95
C LYS A 60 -31.39 0.19 -34.18
N PRO A 61 -32.64 0.08 -34.66
CA PRO A 61 -33.00 -0.82 -35.74
C PRO A 61 -32.47 -0.30 -37.07
N ASN A 62 -31.16 -0.37 -37.29
CA ASN A 62 -30.60 -0.21 -38.60
C ASN A 62 -30.80 -1.52 -39.37
N THR A 63 -31.78 -1.45 -40.27
CA THR A 63 -32.05 -2.35 -41.40
C THR A 63 -32.39 -3.79 -41.06
N LYS A 64 -33.68 -4.10 -41.29
CA LYS A 64 -34.26 -5.44 -41.45
C LYS A 64 -33.25 -6.38 -42.12
N CYS A 65 -32.83 -7.45 -41.43
CA CYS A 65 -32.31 -8.62 -42.12
C CYS A 65 -33.50 -9.20 -42.91
N GLY A 66 -33.71 -8.71 -44.13
CA GLY A 66 -34.83 -9.08 -44.99
C GLY A 66 -34.69 -10.54 -45.45
N SER A 67 -35.80 -11.27 -45.42
CA SER A 67 -35.86 -12.70 -45.75
C SER A 67 -35.86 -13.00 -47.25
N ASP A 68 -35.89 -12.00 -48.14
CA ASP A 68 -36.00 -12.20 -49.58
C ASP A 68 -35.09 -11.23 -50.37
N LEU A 69 -34.19 -11.80 -51.19
CA LEU A 69 -33.30 -11.20 -52.20
C LEU A 69 -32.36 -10.05 -51.73
N ALA A 70 -31.04 -10.24 -51.65
CA ALA A 70 -30.13 -10.27 -52.81
C ALA A 70 -30.20 -9.03 -53.71
N ASP A 71 -29.94 -7.84 -53.16
CA ASP A 71 -29.42 -6.72 -53.95
C ASP A 71 -28.13 -6.17 -53.33
N ILE A 72 -27.20 -5.88 -54.23
CA ILE A 72 -25.75 -5.84 -54.03
C ILE A 72 -25.36 -4.58 -53.24
N GLY A 73 -24.68 -4.75 -52.10
CA GLY A 73 -23.69 -3.77 -51.64
C GLY A 73 -23.69 -3.36 -50.18
N HIS A 74 -24.80 -3.45 -49.43
CA HIS A 74 -24.86 -2.98 -48.04
C HIS A 74 -25.63 -3.93 -47.13
N PHE A 75 -24.96 -5.00 -46.67
CA PHE A 75 -25.37 -5.76 -45.50
C PHE A 75 -24.47 -5.39 -44.31
N ASP A 76 -25.08 -5.21 -43.14
CA ASP A 76 -24.38 -5.11 -41.87
C ASP A 76 -23.90 -6.53 -41.48
N ASP A 77 -22.64 -6.66 -41.01
CA ASP A 77 -21.99 -7.94 -40.65
C ASP A 77 -22.71 -8.69 -39.50
N SER A 78 -23.80 -8.12 -38.98
CA SER A 78 -24.54 -8.57 -37.82
C SER A 78 -25.67 -9.57 -38.11
N CYS A 79 -26.07 -9.77 -39.38
CA CYS A 79 -27.18 -10.67 -39.75
C CYS A 79 -26.79 -12.17 -39.75
N PRO A 80 -27.73 -13.09 -39.46
CA PRO A 80 -27.49 -14.53 -39.59
C PRO A 80 -27.40 -14.92 -41.07
N ILE A 81 -26.42 -15.78 -41.41
CA ILE A 81 -26.17 -16.27 -42.77
C ILE A 81 -26.23 -17.80 -42.74
N PRO A 82 -27.41 -18.41 -42.93
CA PRO A 82 -27.55 -19.86 -42.91
C PRO A 82 -26.97 -20.54 -44.17
N LYS A 83 -26.87 -19.81 -45.29
CA LYS A 83 -26.37 -20.31 -46.58
C LYS A 83 -25.44 -19.28 -47.23
N PRO A 84 -24.13 -19.31 -46.95
CA PRO A 84 -23.17 -18.40 -47.59
C PRO A 84 -23.01 -18.74 -49.09
N PRO A 85 -22.77 -17.73 -49.95
CA PRO A 85 -22.58 -17.93 -51.39
C PRO A 85 -21.26 -18.65 -51.74
N GLU A 86 -21.25 -19.32 -52.88
CA GLU A 86 -20.07 -20.00 -53.44
C GLU A 86 -19.34 -19.06 -54.42
N TRP A 87 -18.11 -18.66 -54.07
CA TRP A 87 -17.30 -17.75 -54.88
C TRP A 87 -16.23 -18.50 -55.67
N PRO A 88 -15.96 -18.17 -56.94
CA PRO A 88 -14.91 -18.84 -57.71
C PRO A 88 -13.54 -18.59 -57.07
N ALA A 89 -12.68 -19.62 -57.10
CA ALA A 89 -11.34 -19.51 -56.54
C ALA A 89 -10.42 -18.64 -57.41
N LEU A 90 -10.14 -17.41 -56.96
CA LEU A 90 -9.29 -16.43 -57.65
C LEU A 90 -7.88 -16.32 -57.06
N LEU A 91 -6.91 -15.92 -57.89
CA LEU A 91 -5.59 -15.45 -57.47
C LEU A 91 -5.57 -13.94 -57.24
N LYS A 92 -4.75 -13.47 -56.29
CA LYS A 92 -4.45 -12.04 -56.16
C LYS A 92 -3.36 -11.67 -57.17
N ILE A 93 -3.72 -10.91 -58.20
CA ILE A 93 -2.78 -10.44 -59.22
C ILE A 93 -2.29 -9.03 -58.87
N PRO A 94 -1.00 -8.72 -59.03
CA PRO A 94 -0.48 -7.36 -58.94
C PRO A 94 -1.11 -6.45 -60.00
N LYS A 95 -1.46 -5.22 -59.61
CA LYS A 95 -1.89 -4.20 -60.57
C LYS A 95 -0.83 -4.00 -61.63
N ASN A 96 -1.22 -3.70 -62.85
CA ASN A 96 -0.29 -3.52 -63.97
C ASN A 96 0.87 -2.56 -63.65
N ASP A 97 0.61 -1.46 -62.95
CA ASP A 97 1.63 -0.46 -62.57
C ASP A 97 2.69 -0.99 -61.60
N PHE A 98 2.40 -2.10 -60.92
CA PHE A 98 3.26 -2.70 -59.90
C PHE A 98 3.89 -4.03 -60.35
N ARG A 99 3.52 -4.60 -61.51
CA ARG A 99 4.07 -5.89 -62.00
C ARG A 99 5.58 -5.82 -62.18
N ALA A 100 6.31 -6.84 -61.76
CA ALA A 100 7.78 -6.88 -61.80
C ALA A 100 8.36 -6.61 -63.20
N VAL A 101 9.29 -5.65 -63.27
CA VAL A 101 10.05 -5.26 -64.46
C VAL A 101 11.52 -5.08 -64.09
N ARG A 102 12.39 -5.07 -65.09
CA ARG A 102 13.81 -4.75 -64.93
C ARG A 102 13.99 -3.33 -64.36
N SER A 103 14.72 -3.21 -63.25
CA SER A 103 15.04 -1.94 -62.58
C SER A 103 16.49 -1.93 -62.06
N ASP A 104 16.96 -0.79 -61.57
CA ASP A 104 18.36 -0.66 -61.09
C ASP A 104 18.62 -1.54 -59.84
N PHE A 105 17.59 -1.77 -59.01
CA PHE A 105 17.67 -2.66 -57.85
C PHE A 105 17.34 -4.14 -58.17
N LEU A 106 16.74 -4.43 -59.33
CA LEU A 106 16.41 -5.78 -59.84
C LEU A 106 16.80 -5.91 -61.31
N SER A 107 18.08 -6.23 -61.56
CA SER A 107 18.70 -6.21 -62.87
C SER A 107 18.71 -7.56 -63.62
N PHE A 108 17.84 -8.50 -63.25
CA PHE A 108 17.71 -9.78 -63.96
C PHE A 108 17.27 -9.57 -65.42
N LYS A 109 18.02 -10.15 -66.37
CA LYS A 109 17.82 -9.93 -67.82
C LYS A 109 16.55 -10.60 -68.38
N ASP A 110 15.98 -11.53 -67.64
CA ASP A 110 14.77 -12.29 -68.00
C ASP A 110 13.46 -11.58 -67.56
N LEU A 111 13.56 -10.48 -66.80
CA LEU A 111 12.43 -9.61 -66.49
C LEU A 111 12.10 -8.68 -67.67
N PRO A 112 10.81 -8.36 -67.87
CA PRO A 112 10.38 -7.46 -68.94
C PRO A 112 10.83 -6.01 -68.68
N ASP A 113 10.93 -5.23 -69.75
CA ASP A 113 11.25 -3.80 -69.67
C ASP A 113 10.10 -2.98 -69.09
N GLU A 114 10.43 -1.91 -68.35
CA GLU A 114 9.45 -1.00 -67.74
C GLU A 114 8.47 -0.40 -68.77
N SER A 115 8.85 -0.33 -70.04
CA SER A 115 7.97 0.09 -71.13
C SER A 115 6.67 -0.73 -71.25
N CYS A 116 6.63 -1.98 -70.75
CA CYS A 116 5.41 -2.79 -70.74
C CYS A 116 4.34 -2.23 -69.79
N ARG A 117 4.73 -1.53 -68.71
CA ARG A 117 3.77 -0.99 -67.72
C ARG A 117 2.93 0.09 -68.37
N LYS A 118 3.60 0.98 -69.11
CA LYS A 118 2.97 2.06 -69.89
C LYS A 118 2.05 1.54 -71.00
N LYS A 119 2.32 0.33 -71.53
CA LYS A 119 1.52 -0.31 -72.58
C LYS A 119 0.38 -1.18 -72.04
N GLY A 120 0.29 -1.39 -70.72
CA GLY A 120 -0.70 -2.29 -70.12
C GLY A 120 -0.46 -3.78 -70.38
N SER A 121 0.70 -4.15 -70.94
CA SER A 121 0.97 -5.49 -71.46
C SER A 121 2.00 -6.27 -70.63
N CYS A 122 2.37 -5.79 -69.44
CA CYS A 122 3.34 -6.50 -68.62
C CYS A 122 2.83 -7.89 -68.21
N PRO A 123 3.62 -8.95 -68.42
CA PRO A 123 3.26 -10.27 -67.91
C PRO A 123 3.29 -10.28 -66.39
N VAL A 124 2.60 -11.25 -65.81
CA VAL A 124 2.60 -11.53 -64.38
C VAL A 124 3.71 -12.53 -64.07
N THR A 125 4.69 -12.11 -63.28
CA THR A 125 5.89 -12.91 -62.97
C THR A 125 5.66 -13.89 -61.83
N ILE A 126 6.17 -15.12 -62.00
CA ILE A 126 6.21 -16.19 -60.99
C ILE A 126 7.63 -16.71 -60.92
N LEU A 127 8.20 -16.80 -59.71
CA LEU A 127 9.54 -17.35 -59.53
C LEU A 127 9.51 -18.82 -59.18
N MET A 128 10.48 -19.60 -59.67
CA MET A 128 10.57 -21.02 -59.42
C MET A 128 12.01 -21.45 -59.15
N THR A 129 12.20 -22.40 -58.24
CA THR A 129 13.48 -23.04 -57.98
C THR A 129 13.27 -24.53 -57.64
N GLY A 130 14.34 -25.31 -57.68
CA GLY A 130 14.31 -26.73 -57.36
C GLY A 130 15.66 -27.41 -57.61
N THR A 131 15.84 -28.59 -57.03
CA THR A 131 17.05 -29.42 -57.22
C THR A 131 17.13 -30.00 -58.62
N ASN A 132 15.98 -30.34 -59.22
CA ASN A 132 15.87 -30.82 -60.59
C ASN A 132 15.20 -29.76 -61.48
N HIS A 133 16.01 -29.06 -62.27
CA HIS A 133 15.55 -28.01 -63.19
C HIS A 133 14.53 -28.53 -64.21
N SER A 134 14.70 -29.74 -64.75
CA SER A 134 13.79 -30.28 -65.77
C SER A 134 12.42 -30.57 -65.17
N LEU A 135 12.37 -31.16 -63.98
CA LEU A 135 11.13 -31.41 -63.24
C LEU A 135 10.40 -30.10 -62.93
N ALA A 136 11.09 -29.12 -62.34
CA ALA A 136 10.47 -27.84 -62.01
C ALA A 136 9.99 -27.08 -63.26
N GLN A 137 10.71 -27.16 -64.38
CA GLN A 137 10.30 -26.58 -65.66
C GLN A 137 9.06 -27.29 -66.25
N THR A 138 8.98 -28.61 -66.15
CA THR A 138 7.77 -29.37 -66.53
C THR A 138 6.58 -28.96 -65.67
N LEU A 139 6.78 -28.87 -64.34
CA LEU A 139 5.75 -28.41 -63.41
C LEU A 139 5.28 -26.99 -63.77
N ALA A 140 6.20 -26.05 -63.97
CA ALA A 140 5.91 -24.68 -64.40
C ALA A 140 5.04 -24.63 -65.66
N SER A 141 5.40 -25.43 -66.67
CA SER A 141 4.71 -25.46 -67.94
C SER A 141 3.28 -26.00 -67.85
N SER A 142 3.02 -26.89 -66.89
CA SER A 142 1.70 -27.51 -66.66
C SER A 142 0.75 -26.64 -65.83
N MET A 143 1.26 -25.61 -65.13
CA MET A 143 0.44 -24.74 -64.27
C MET A 143 -0.60 -23.91 -65.05
N PHE A 144 -0.35 -23.59 -66.33
CA PHE A 144 -1.17 -22.69 -67.15
C PHE A 144 -1.77 -23.34 -68.40
N SER A 145 -2.05 -24.65 -68.35
CA SER A 145 -2.37 -25.49 -69.52
C SER A 145 -3.77 -25.33 -70.12
N GLY A 146 -4.62 -24.43 -69.62
CA GLY A 146 -6.02 -24.27 -70.06
C GLY A 146 -6.29 -23.12 -71.04
N SER A 147 -6.86 -23.42 -72.21
CA SER A 147 -7.52 -22.43 -73.08
C SER A 147 -8.90 -22.07 -72.53
N PHE A 148 -9.21 -20.78 -72.34
CA PHE A 148 -10.54 -20.35 -71.90
C PHE A 148 -11.55 -20.42 -73.06
N PRO A 149 -12.66 -21.18 -72.93
CA PRO A 149 -13.69 -21.24 -73.96
C PRO A 149 -14.51 -19.94 -73.98
N VAL A 150 -14.53 -19.27 -75.13
CA VAL A 150 -15.02 -17.89 -75.31
C VAL A 150 -16.56 -17.74 -75.18
N ASN A 151 -17.31 -18.83 -75.02
CA ASN A 151 -18.79 -18.81 -74.96
C ASN A 151 -19.38 -19.76 -73.89
N SER A 152 -18.72 -19.96 -72.74
CA SER A 152 -19.28 -20.82 -71.69
C SER A 152 -20.42 -20.13 -70.95
N SER A 153 -21.61 -20.71 -70.98
CA SER A 153 -22.72 -20.37 -70.08
C SER A 153 -22.42 -20.82 -68.64
N GLY A 154 -21.66 -20.00 -67.92
CA GLY A 154 -21.86 -19.66 -66.51
C GLY A 154 -21.97 -20.74 -65.44
N ASN A 155 -21.20 -21.84 -65.50
CA ASN A 155 -20.97 -22.72 -64.33
C ASN A 155 -19.59 -22.46 -63.69
N LEU A 156 -19.53 -22.48 -62.35
CA LEU A 156 -18.28 -22.36 -61.57
C LEU A 156 -17.22 -23.37 -62.01
N THR A 157 -17.64 -24.57 -62.43
CA THR A 157 -16.77 -25.64 -62.94
C THR A 157 -15.97 -25.27 -64.18
N ASP A 158 -16.50 -24.39 -65.05
CA ASP A 158 -15.79 -23.98 -66.26
C ASP A 158 -14.71 -22.94 -65.94
N TRP A 159 -14.99 -22.06 -64.98
CA TRP A 159 -14.02 -21.10 -64.45
C TRP A 159 -12.89 -21.80 -63.69
N ALA A 160 -13.18 -22.92 -63.03
CA ALA A 160 -12.21 -23.72 -62.32
C ALA A 160 -11.18 -24.39 -63.24
N LYS A 161 -11.54 -24.66 -64.50
CA LYS A 161 -10.66 -25.26 -65.51
C LYS A 161 -9.51 -24.34 -65.89
N THR A 162 -9.69 -23.02 -65.81
CA THR A 162 -8.67 -22.01 -66.11
C THR A 162 -8.14 -21.31 -64.88
N VAL A 163 -6.99 -20.65 -64.99
CA VAL A 163 -6.39 -19.95 -63.85
C VAL A 163 -6.89 -18.51 -63.84
N MET A 164 -7.90 -18.25 -63.02
CA MET A 164 -8.45 -16.90 -62.85
C MET A 164 -7.78 -16.14 -61.70
N GLY A 165 -7.63 -14.83 -61.87
CA GLY A 165 -7.20 -13.93 -60.82
C GLY A 165 -7.74 -12.52 -60.98
N THR A 166 -7.50 -11.68 -59.98
CA THR A 166 -8.05 -10.33 -59.90
C THR A 166 -7.10 -9.39 -59.17
N GLU A 167 -7.17 -8.12 -59.55
CA GLU A 167 -6.39 -7.05 -58.95
C GLU A 167 -7.08 -6.44 -57.71
N SER A 168 -8.32 -6.84 -57.41
CA SER A 168 -9.10 -6.31 -56.29
C SER A 168 -8.43 -6.59 -54.93
N PRO A 169 -8.55 -5.69 -53.94
CA PRO A 169 -7.95 -5.89 -52.62
C PRO A 169 -8.54 -7.12 -51.91
N LEU A 170 -7.80 -7.66 -50.95
CA LEU A 170 -8.29 -8.73 -50.07
C LEU A 170 -9.18 -8.12 -48.99
N GLN A 171 -10.32 -8.75 -48.70
CA GLN A 171 -11.13 -8.47 -47.51
C GLN A 171 -10.91 -9.52 -46.42
N SER A 172 -11.49 -9.33 -45.24
CA SER A 172 -11.38 -10.25 -44.11
C SER A 172 -12.44 -11.37 -44.12
N SER A 173 -13.53 -11.24 -44.88
CA SER A 173 -14.63 -12.22 -44.96
C SER A 173 -14.78 -12.83 -46.36
N TYR A 174 -15.33 -14.05 -46.43
CA TYR A 174 -15.74 -14.70 -47.68
C TYR A 174 -17.20 -14.37 -48.04
N MET A 175 -17.86 -13.52 -47.25
CA MET A 175 -19.23 -13.07 -47.50
C MET A 175 -19.32 -12.34 -48.84
N PHE A 176 -18.32 -11.51 -49.14
CA PHE A 176 -18.25 -10.73 -50.38
C PHE A 176 -16.82 -10.78 -50.92
N ASP A 177 -16.63 -11.27 -52.15
CA ASP A 177 -15.35 -11.05 -52.85
C ASP A 177 -15.44 -9.70 -53.59
N PRO A 178 -14.59 -8.71 -53.26
CA PRO A 178 -14.58 -7.39 -53.91
C PRO A 178 -14.47 -7.45 -55.43
N ALA A 179 -13.91 -8.54 -55.99
CA ALA A 179 -13.87 -8.76 -57.44
C ALA A 179 -15.27 -8.78 -58.08
N PHE A 180 -16.30 -9.20 -57.33
CA PHE A 180 -17.67 -9.35 -57.83
C PHE A 180 -18.64 -8.31 -57.28
N THR A 181 -18.37 -7.76 -56.10
CA THR A 181 -19.32 -6.90 -55.37
C THR A 181 -18.96 -5.42 -55.36
N SER A 182 -17.72 -5.06 -55.70
CA SER A 182 -17.30 -3.65 -55.74
C SER A 182 -18.05 -2.88 -56.84
N PRO A 183 -18.46 -1.62 -56.59
CA PRO A 183 -19.05 -0.75 -57.60
C PRO A 183 -18.08 -0.44 -58.75
N ASP A 184 -16.77 -0.54 -58.50
CA ASP A 184 -15.75 -0.41 -59.55
C ASP A 184 -15.63 -1.73 -60.33
N PRO A 185 -15.80 -1.72 -61.67
CA PRO A 185 -15.66 -2.91 -62.49
C PRO A 185 -14.18 -3.29 -62.59
N THR A 186 -13.67 -4.04 -61.61
CA THR A 186 -12.37 -4.68 -61.72
C THR A 186 -12.47 -5.86 -62.69
N PRO A 187 -11.65 -5.91 -63.76
CA PRO A 187 -11.64 -7.04 -64.68
C PRO A 187 -11.07 -8.28 -63.98
N ILE A 188 -11.55 -9.45 -64.39
CA ILE A 188 -10.98 -10.73 -63.98
C ILE A 188 -9.96 -11.12 -65.05
N SER A 189 -8.77 -11.51 -64.62
CA SER A 189 -7.72 -11.91 -65.56
C SER A 189 -7.61 -13.43 -65.61
N ASN A 190 -7.66 -13.97 -66.82
CA ASN A 190 -7.32 -15.35 -67.12
C ASN A 190 -5.83 -15.43 -67.41
N LEU A 191 -5.08 -16.10 -66.54
CA LEU A 191 -3.64 -16.28 -66.67
C LEU A 191 -3.33 -17.43 -67.63
N GLN A 192 -2.63 -17.11 -68.72
CA GLN A 192 -2.22 -18.08 -69.74
C GLN A 192 -0.74 -17.91 -70.07
N ARG A 193 -0.12 -18.98 -70.59
CA ARG A 193 1.29 -18.95 -71.02
C ARG A 193 1.53 -17.99 -72.18
N GLN A 194 0.59 -17.92 -73.12
CA GLN A 194 0.59 -17.02 -74.26
C GLN A 194 -0.86 -16.58 -74.53
N CYS A 195 -1.08 -15.28 -74.73
CA CYS A 195 -2.39 -14.74 -75.04
C CYS A 195 -2.55 -14.60 -76.56
N PRO A 196 -3.59 -15.17 -77.18
CA PRO A 196 -3.86 -15.00 -78.62
C PRO A 196 -4.18 -13.53 -78.95
N PRO A 197 -3.70 -12.98 -80.09
CA PRO A 197 -3.90 -11.58 -80.45
C PRO A 197 -5.37 -11.18 -80.76
N GLN A 198 -6.27 -12.16 -80.91
CA GLN A 198 -7.69 -11.94 -81.25
C GLN A 198 -8.64 -11.94 -80.03
N LEU A 199 -8.13 -12.03 -78.80
CA LEU A 199 -8.94 -12.23 -77.57
C LEU A 199 -8.42 -11.37 -76.41
N SER A 200 -8.49 -10.04 -76.56
CA SER A 200 -8.06 -9.11 -75.51
C SER A 200 -9.05 -9.06 -74.34
N THR A 201 -10.35 -9.08 -74.64
CA THR A 201 -11.41 -8.93 -73.63
C THR A 201 -12.64 -9.74 -74.05
N SER A 202 -13.09 -10.65 -73.19
CA SER A 202 -14.33 -11.41 -73.35
C SER A 202 -15.25 -11.11 -72.17
N SER A 203 -16.57 -11.05 -72.37
CA SER A 203 -17.50 -10.93 -71.25
C SER A 203 -17.99 -12.32 -70.84
N ALA A 204 -17.92 -12.62 -69.55
CA ALA A 204 -18.42 -13.88 -69.00
C ALA A 204 -19.51 -13.60 -67.97
N THR A 205 -20.60 -14.36 -68.03
CA THR A 205 -21.67 -14.34 -67.04
C THR A 205 -21.44 -15.44 -66.03
N LEU A 206 -21.37 -15.09 -64.74
CA LEU A 206 -21.28 -16.03 -63.64
C LEU A 206 -22.59 -16.01 -62.85
N ARG A 207 -23.17 -17.19 -62.59
CA ARG A 207 -24.30 -17.32 -61.66
C ARG A 207 -23.77 -17.60 -60.27
N VAL A 208 -23.80 -16.59 -59.40
CA VAL A 208 -23.50 -16.76 -57.97
C VAL A 208 -24.84 -16.76 -57.25
N SER A 209 -25.21 -17.89 -56.64
CA SER A 209 -26.55 -18.12 -56.07
C SER A 209 -27.66 -17.98 -57.12
N THR A 210 -28.41 -16.86 -57.15
CA THR A 210 -29.58 -16.63 -58.02
C THR A 210 -29.43 -15.47 -59.02
N THR A 211 -28.38 -14.64 -58.90
CA THR A 211 -28.19 -13.46 -59.76
C THR A 211 -27.06 -13.68 -60.78
N PRO A 212 -27.29 -13.36 -62.07
CA PRO A 212 -26.24 -13.42 -63.09
C PRO A 212 -25.36 -12.17 -63.02
N ILE A 213 -24.09 -12.34 -62.65
CA ILE A 213 -23.08 -11.27 -62.61
C ILE A 213 -22.29 -11.30 -63.92
N LYS A 214 -22.29 -10.20 -64.66
CA LYS A 214 -21.44 -10.00 -65.85
C LYS A 214 -20.09 -9.44 -65.43
N LYS A 215 -19.00 -10.08 -65.85
CA LYS A 215 -17.63 -9.58 -65.65
C LYS A 215 -16.83 -9.66 -66.93
N GLU A 216 -15.97 -8.68 -67.14
CA GLU A 216 -14.97 -8.69 -68.20
C GLU A 216 -13.81 -9.60 -67.80
N VAL A 217 -13.46 -10.52 -68.70
CA VAL A 217 -12.35 -11.45 -68.57
C VAL A 217 -11.27 -11.09 -69.59
N THR A 218 -10.11 -10.68 -69.10
CA THR A 218 -8.94 -10.31 -69.92
C THR A 218 -7.88 -11.42 -69.88
N CYS A 219 -7.21 -11.68 -71.01
CA CYS A 219 -6.06 -12.59 -70.99
C CYS A 219 -4.82 -11.86 -70.49
N VAL A 220 -4.15 -12.41 -69.48
CA VAL A 220 -2.89 -11.88 -68.97
C VAL A 220 -1.82 -12.96 -69.09
N GLN A 221 -0.69 -12.61 -69.69
CA GLN A 221 0.42 -13.53 -69.87
C GLN A 221 1.10 -13.82 -68.53
N ALA A 222 1.26 -15.09 -68.17
CA ALA A 222 2.03 -15.53 -67.01
C ALA A 222 3.47 -15.89 -67.44
N LEU A 223 4.45 -15.27 -66.80
CA LEU A 223 5.88 -15.49 -67.03
C LEU A 223 6.47 -16.23 -65.83
N TYR A 224 6.91 -17.48 -66.04
CA TYR A 224 7.66 -18.21 -65.01
C TYR A 224 9.16 -17.98 -65.22
N LEU A 225 9.88 -17.63 -64.16
CA LEU A 225 11.31 -17.36 -64.17
C LEU A 225 12.03 -18.27 -63.17
N TRP A 226 13.20 -18.76 -63.55
CA TRP A 226 14.02 -19.65 -62.72
C TRP A 226 14.98 -18.88 -61.84
N ARG A 227 15.17 -19.33 -60.59
CA ARG A 227 16.23 -18.88 -59.67
C ARG A 227 17.01 -20.05 -59.11
N ASN A 228 18.29 -19.84 -58.81
CA ASN A 228 19.19 -20.92 -58.42
C ASN A 228 18.94 -21.41 -56.98
N SER A 229 18.35 -20.57 -56.13
CA SER A 229 18.05 -20.92 -54.75
C SER A 229 16.83 -20.18 -54.20
N SER A 230 16.27 -20.73 -53.13
CA SER A 230 15.19 -20.09 -52.35
C SER A 230 15.66 -18.78 -51.69
N SER A 231 16.96 -18.63 -51.41
CA SER A 231 17.54 -17.38 -50.89
C SER A 231 17.55 -16.26 -51.93
N GLU A 232 17.78 -16.59 -53.20
CA GLU A 232 17.71 -15.64 -54.31
C GLU A 232 16.27 -15.16 -54.54
N ILE A 233 15.30 -16.10 -54.47
CA ILE A 233 13.86 -15.79 -54.48
C ILE A 233 13.51 -14.83 -53.33
N ASN A 234 13.93 -15.13 -52.09
CA ASN A 234 13.67 -14.26 -50.93
C ASN A 234 14.24 -12.86 -51.12
N ASN A 235 15.46 -12.74 -51.63
CA ASN A 235 16.11 -11.45 -51.88
C ASN A 235 15.37 -10.64 -52.95
N GLU A 236 14.96 -11.28 -54.05
CA GLU A 236 14.21 -10.62 -55.11
C GLU A 236 12.82 -10.18 -54.66
N LEU A 237 12.09 -11.04 -53.95
CA LEU A 237 10.79 -10.70 -53.36
C LEU A 237 10.91 -9.54 -52.36
N TYR A 238 11.95 -9.54 -51.51
CA TYR A 238 12.22 -8.46 -50.56
C TYR A 238 12.49 -7.14 -51.27
N LYS A 239 13.40 -7.14 -52.25
CA LYS A 239 13.71 -5.95 -53.06
C LYS A 239 12.53 -5.46 -53.89
N GLY A 240 11.60 -6.35 -54.26
CA GLY A 240 10.35 -6.00 -54.93
C GLY A 240 9.40 -5.17 -54.08
N TYR A 241 9.54 -5.21 -52.75
CA TYR A 241 8.71 -4.45 -51.83
C TYR A 241 9.15 -2.99 -51.70
N MET A 242 8.20 -2.07 -51.52
CA MET A 242 8.45 -0.62 -51.46
C MET A 242 9.53 -0.23 -50.43
N LYS A 243 9.57 -0.89 -49.26
CA LYS A 243 10.58 -0.59 -48.22
C LYS A 243 11.87 -1.42 -48.35
N GLY A 244 11.92 -2.37 -49.29
CA GLY A 244 13.05 -3.28 -49.47
C GLY A 244 14.07 -2.83 -50.52
N ASN A 245 13.84 -1.70 -51.19
CA ASN A 245 14.77 -1.09 -52.13
C ASN A 245 15.03 0.40 -51.83
N SER A 246 16.18 0.90 -52.26
CA SER A 246 16.62 2.28 -52.05
C SER A 246 15.76 3.32 -52.76
N GLU A 247 15.08 2.94 -53.84
CA GLU A 247 14.26 3.83 -54.68
C GLU A 247 12.81 3.97 -54.21
N LYS A 248 12.39 3.20 -53.21
CA LYS A 248 11.00 3.12 -52.73
C LYS A 248 9.97 2.82 -53.82
N LYS A 249 10.34 2.03 -54.83
CA LYS A 249 9.44 1.59 -55.92
C LYS A 249 8.87 0.21 -55.66
N ILE A 250 7.72 -0.09 -56.25
CA ILE A 250 7.04 -1.39 -56.12
C ILE A 250 7.30 -2.23 -57.38
N ASN A 251 7.88 -3.42 -57.19
CA ASN A 251 8.06 -4.46 -58.21
C ASN A 251 7.47 -5.77 -57.66
N GLU A 252 6.16 -5.91 -57.74
CA GLU A 252 5.43 -7.06 -57.22
C GLU A 252 5.52 -8.28 -58.14
N ILE A 253 5.79 -9.42 -57.52
CA ILE A 253 5.76 -10.75 -58.11
C ILE A 253 4.52 -11.47 -57.56
N LEU A 254 3.84 -12.25 -58.40
CA LEU A 254 2.58 -12.91 -58.04
C LEU A 254 2.75 -13.93 -56.92
N SER A 255 3.69 -14.85 -57.12
CA SER A 255 3.98 -15.96 -56.22
C SER A 255 5.34 -16.57 -56.57
N ALA A 256 5.93 -17.32 -55.65
CA ALA A 256 7.11 -18.13 -55.92
C ALA A 256 6.94 -19.57 -55.42
N TYR A 257 7.63 -20.52 -56.04
CA TYR A 257 7.55 -21.94 -55.73
C TYR A 257 8.94 -22.56 -55.65
N ASP A 258 9.20 -23.33 -54.60
CA ASP A 258 10.43 -24.09 -54.41
C ASP A 258 10.10 -25.58 -54.34
N PHE A 259 10.57 -26.32 -55.34
CA PHE A 259 10.39 -27.76 -55.50
C PHE A 259 11.64 -28.55 -55.10
N SER A 260 12.58 -27.96 -54.35
CA SER A 260 13.86 -28.60 -54.01
C SER A 260 13.70 -29.94 -53.30
N ASN A 261 12.64 -30.09 -52.50
CA ASN A 261 12.31 -31.30 -51.76
C ASN A 261 11.26 -32.18 -52.48
N SER A 262 10.86 -31.83 -53.70
CA SER A 262 9.91 -32.59 -54.51
C SER A 262 10.62 -33.51 -55.50
N ASN A 263 10.15 -34.76 -55.62
CA ASN A 263 10.60 -35.73 -56.62
C ASN A 263 9.41 -36.53 -57.16
N ALA A 264 9.63 -37.60 -57.94
CA ALA A 264 8.53 -38.40 -58.53
C ALA A 264 7.66 -39.17 -57.52
N LYS A 265 8.07 -39.30 -56.26
CA LYS A 265 7.37 -40.03 -55.18
C LYS A 265 6.94 -39.15 -54.02
N THR A 266 7.62 -38.03 -53.79
CA THR A 266 7.36 -37.10 -52.68
C THR A 266 7.03 -35.71 -53.21
N TYR A 267 5.89 -35.16 -52.79
CA TYR A 267 5.48 -33.79 -53.07
C TYR A 267 5.75 -32.93 -51.83
N ASN A 268 6.74 -32.04 -51.92
CA ASN A 268 7.07 -31.08 -50.87
C ASN A 268 7.44 -29.75 -51.54
N VAL A 269 6.51 -28.80 -51.50
CA VAL A 269 6.63 -27.50 -52.13
C VAL A 269 6.59 -26.40 -51.07
N THR A 270 7.55 -25.47 -51.14
CA THR A 270 7.49 -24.22 -50.38
C THR A 270 6.94 -23.13 -51.30
N LEU A 271 5.95 -22.37 -50.82
CA LEU A 271 5.30 -21.31 -51.59
C LEU A 271 5.48 -19.95 -50.90
N TRP A 272 5.76 -18.92 -51.69
CA TRP A 272 5.62 -17.52 -51.30
C TRP A 272 4.38 -16.91 -51.93
N TYR A 273 3.58 -16.22 -51.13
CA TYR A 273 2.42 -15.46 -51.59
C TYR A 273 2.52 -14.02 -51.12
N ASN A 274 1.97 -13.10 -51.91
CA ASN A 274 1.94 -11.68 -51.57
C ASN A 274 0.81 -11.40 -50.56
N SER A 275 1.16 -10.96 -49.34
CA SER A 275 0.22 -10.58 -48.28
C SER A 275 0.20 -9.07 -47.99
N THR A 276 0.86 -8.26 -48.83
CA THR A 276 1.34 -6.94 -48.43
C THR A 276 0.31 -5.81 -48.43
N THR A 277 -0.96 -6.11 -48.73
CA THR A 277 -2.10 -5.19 -48.56
C THR A 277 -2.81 -5.33 -47.20
N GLN A 278 -2.18 -5.94 -46.19
CA GLN A 278 -2.79 -6.06 -44.86
C GLN A 278 -2.85 -4.70 -44.15
N ALA A 279 -4.05 -4.15 -44.03
CA ALA A 279 -4.41 -3.34 -42.87
C ALA A 279 -4.43 -4.26 -41.64
N VAL A 280 -3.84 -3.78 -40.55
CA VAL A 280 -3.64 -4.45 -39.27
C VAL A 280 -4.95 -5.13 -38.79
N GLY A 281 -4.95 -6.46 -38.62
CA GLY A 281 -5.98 -7.14 -37.81
C GLY A 281 -6.53 -8.48 -38.30
N ALA A 282 -6.44 -8.85 -39.58
CA ALA A 282 -6.94 -10.14 -40.07
C ALA A 282 -6.04 -10.77 -41.14
N ARG A 283 -5.66 -12.04 -40.94
CA ARG A 283 -4.89 -12.85 -41.89
C ARG A 283 -5.79 -13.19 -43.08
N ALA A 284 -5.86 -12.32 -44.08
CA ALA A 284 -6.60 -12.59 -45.32
C ALA A 284 -5.85 -13.62 -46.18
N LEU A 285 -6.00 -14.91 -45.87
CA LEU A 285 -5.52 -16.04 -46.67
C LEU A 285 -6.46 -16.38 -47.85
N LEU A 286 -7.41 -15.49 -48.17
CA LEU A 286 -8.58 -15.77 -49.01
C LEU A 286 -8.24 -16.41 -50.37
N ARG A 287 -7.11 -16.02 -50.96
CA ARG A 287 -6.68 -16.40 -52.32
C ARG A 287 -5.47 -17.35 -52.36
N LEU A 288 -4.97 -17.77 -51.20
CA LEU A 288 -3.89 -18.75 -51.07
C LEU A 288 -4.28 -20.14 -51.62
N PRO A 289 -5.48 -20.69 -51.35
CA PRO A 289 -5.83 -22.06 -51.79
C PRO A 289 -5.69 -22.27 -53.31
N ARG A 290 -5.92 -21.23 -54.12
CA ARG A 290 -5.77 -21.31 -55.58
C ARG A 290 -4.31 -21.47 -56.03
N THR A 291 -3.37 -20.80 -55.36
CA THR A 291 -1.92 -20.97 -55.62
C THR A 291 -1.45 -22.40 -55.30
N VAL A 292 -1.91 -22.96 -54.17
CA VAL A 292 -1.58 -24.33 -53.76
C VAL A 292 -2.20 -25.35 -54.71
N ASN A 293 -3.46 -25.14 -55.12
CA ASN A 293 -4.12 -26.00 -56.09
C ASN A 293 -3.39 -26.03 -57.44
N MET A 294 -2.82 -24.90 -57.88
CA MET A 294 -2.06 -24.81 -59.12
C MET A 294 -0.80 -25.68 -59.08
N ALA A 295 0.01 -25.57 -58.03
CA ALA A 295 1.22 -26.39 -57.87
C ALA A 295 0.90 -27.88 -57.73
N THR A 296 -0.16 -28.20 -56.99
CA THR A 296 -0.57 -29.59 -56.77
C THR A 296 -1.06 -30.23 -58.06
N ASN A 297 -1.83 -29.49 -58.87
CA ASN A 297 -2.28 -29.96 -60.18
C ASN A 297 -1.13 -30.15 -61.16
N ALA A 298 -0.15 -29.23 -61.19
CA ALA A 298 1.04 -29.38 -62.01
C ALA A 298 1.80 -30.67 -61.68
N TYR A 299 1.95 -30.97 -60.39
CA TYR A 299 2.60 -32.19 -59.91
C TYR A 299 1.82 -33.46 -60.29
N LEU A 300 0.50 -33.45 -60.10
CA LEU A 300 -0.35 -34.59 -60.47
C LEU A 300 -0.39 -34.85 -61.98
N GLN A 301 -0.41 -33.80 -62.80
CA GLN A 301 -0.35 -33.92 -64.26
C GLN A 301 0.98 -34.52 -64.72
N SER A 302 2.08 -34.14 -64.07
CA SER A 302 3.41 -34.70 -64.32
C SER A 302 3.48 -36.20 -63.99
N LEU A 303 2.84 -36.65 -62.90
CA LEU A 303 2.87 -38.05 -62.46
C LEU A 303 1.88 -38.99 -63.17
N LYS A 304 0.62 -38.55 -63.33
CA LYS A 304 -0.50 -39.40 -63.81
C LYS A 304 -0.98 -39.03 -65.21
N GLY A 305 -0.32 -38.07 -65.86
CA GLY A 305 -0.68 -37.57 -67.19
C GLY A 305 -1.66 -36.38 -67.17
N PRO A 306 -1.81 -35.69 -68.31
CA PRO A 306 -2.46 -34.36 -68.40
C PRO A 306 -3.97 -34.37 -68.11
N LYS A 307 -4.61 -35.54 -68.13
CA LYS A 307 -6.04 -35.69 -67.81
C LYS A 307 -6.34 -35.66 -66.31
N THR A 308 -5.33 -35.84 -65.46
CA THR A 308 -5.51 -35.90 -64.00
C THR A 308 -5.46 -34.49 -63.42
N LYS A 309 -6.56 -34.02 -62.85
CA LYS A 309 -6.66 -32.69 -62.24
C LYS A 309 -7.62 -32.69 -61.04
N ILE A 310 -7.21 -32.05 -59.94
CA ILE A 310 -8.07 -31.66 -58.82
C ILE A 310 -8.82 -30.38 -59.23
N MET A 311 -10.14 -30.51 -59.36
CA MET A 311 -11.02 -29.37 -59.63
C MET A 311 -11.24 -28.58 -58.34
N PHE A 312 -11.01 -27.27 -58.41
CA PHE A 312 -11.22 -26.36 -57.30
C PHE A 312 -12.18 -25.26 -57.76
N ASP A 313 -13.47 -25.53 -57.59
CA ASP A 313 -14.55 -24.77 -58.21
C ASP A 313 -14.87 -23.48 -57.46
N PHE A 314 -14.94 -23.54 -56.13
CA PHE A 314 -15.30 -22.39 -55.31
C PHE A 314 -14.68 -22.42 -53.91
N VAL A 315 -14.74 -21.27 -53.25
CA VAL A 315 -14.53 -21.08 -51.82
C VAL A 315 -15.80 -20.53 -51.21
N LYS A 316 -16.19 -21.04 -50.04
CA LYS A 316 -17.35 -20.55 -49.29
C LYS A 316 -17.04 -20.48 -47.80
N GLU A 317 -17.73 -19.57 -47.11
CA GLU A 317 -17.64 -19.46 -45.66
C GLU A 317 -18.46 -20.54 -44.95
N MET A 318 -18.25 -20.72 -43.64
CA MET A 318 -19.18 -21.50 -42.82
C MET A 318 -20.46 -20.68 -42.57
N PRO A 319 -21.63 -21.35 -42.42
CA PRO A 319 -22.84 -20.69 -41.94
C PRO A 319 -22.59 -19.97 -40.61
N LYS A 320 -23.11 -18.74 -40.46
CA LYS A 320 -22.94 -17.92 -39.25
C LYS A 320 -24.28 -17.60 -38.60
N SER A 321 -24.32 -17.69 -37.28
CA SER A 321 -25.42 -17.13 -36.49
C SER A 321 -25.34 -15.61 -36.46
N ARG A 322 -26.42 -14.97 -35.99
CA ARG A 322 -26.46 -13.52 -35.81
C ARG A 322 -25.31 -13.05 -34.91
N SER A 323 -24.42 -12.24 -35.46
CA SER A 323 -23.33 -11.60 -34.74
C SER A 323 -23.85 -10.29 -34.17
N VAL A 324 -24.24 -10.26 -32.90
CA VAL A 324 -24.57 -8.97 -32.29
C VAL A 324 -23.26 -8.39 -31.78
N ASN A 325 -22.77 -7.33 -32.43
CA ASN A 325 -21.68 -6.49 -31.92
C ASN A 325 -22.17 -5.73 -30.67
N LYS A 326 -22.51 -6.46 -29.59
CA LYS A 326 -22.83 -5.86 -28.29
C LYS A 326 -21.50 -5.48 -27.65
N MET A 327 -21.14 -4.22 -27.76
CA MET A 327 -20.06 -3.69 -26.92
C MET A 327 -20.47 -3.85 -25.46
N ASP A 328 -19.71 -4.66 -24.73
CA ASP A 328 -19.91 -4.85 -23.30
C ASP A 328 -19.04 -3.84 -22.54
N PHE A 329 -19.58 -2.63 -22.36
CA PHE A 329 -18.86 -1.52 -21.74
C PHE A 329 -18.37 -1.88 -20.34
N ALA A 330 -19.18 -2.63 -19.58
CA ALA A 330 -18.82 -3.09 -18.25
C ALA A 330 -17.63 -4.06 -18.23
N SER A 331 -17.44 -4.86 -19.27
CA SER A 331 -16.31 -5.81 -19.34
C SER A 331 -15.08 -5.22 -20.05
N LEU A 332 -15.28 -4.24 -20.94
CA LEU A 332 -14.21 -3.55 -21.66
C LEU A 332 -13.58 -2.41 -20.84
N ALA A 333 -14.40 -1.47 -20.37
CA ALA A 333 -13.93 -0.34 -19.56
C ALA A 333 -13.83 -0.70 -18.08
N GLY A 334 -14.57 -1.73 -17.63
CA GLY A 334 -14.63 -2.12 -16.22
C GLY A 334 -13.29 -2.50 -15.62
N THR A 335 -12.32 -3.03 -16.38
CA THR A 335 -11.01 -3.40 -15.84
C THR A 335 -10.32 -2.26 -15.09
N ILE A 336 -10.30 -1.05 -15.65
CA ILE A 336 -9.69 0.12 -15.00
C ILE A 336 -10.50 0.56 -13.78
N PHE A 337 -11.81 0.72 -13.95
CA PHE A 337 -12.65 1.25 -12.88
C PHE A 337 -12.84 0.26 -11.73
N PHE A 338 -13.00 -1.03 -12.01
CA PHE A 338 -13.05 -2.07 -11.00
C PHE A 338 -11.72 -2.17 -10.25
N THR A 339 -10.58 -1.97 -10.93
CA THR A 339 -9.28 -1.84 -10.24
C THR A 339 -9.32 -0.74 -9.19
N TRP A 340 -9.83 0.46 -9.53
CA TRP A 340 -9.96 1.57 -8.58
C TRP A 340 -10.96 1.29 -7.45
N ILE A 341 -12.11 0.68 -7.76
CA ILE A 341 -13.13 0.35 -6.75
C ILE A 341 -12.56 -0.62 -5.72
N VAL A 342 -11.88 -1.69 -6.16
CA VAL A 342 -11.28 -2.68 -5.25
C VAL A 342 -10.15 -2.04 -4.43
N LEU A 343 -9.31 -1.22 -5.06
CA LEU A 343 -8.20 -0.53 -4.39
C LEU A 343 -8.65 0.58 -3.42
N GLN A 344 -9.88 1.08 -3.50
CA GLN A 344 -10.37 2.17 -2.64
C GLN A 344 -10.35 1.83 -1.13
N LEU A 345 -10.38 0.55 -0.77
CA LEU A 345 -10.23 0.11 0.62
C LEU A 345 -8.81 0.31 1.18
N PHE A 346 -7.80 0.42 0.31
CA PHE A 346 -6.39 0.46 0.72
C PHE A 346 -6.07 1.75 1.52
N PRO A 347 -6.43 2.96 1.03
CA PRO A 347 -6.30 4.17 1.83
C PRO A 347 -7.02 4.11 3.18
N VAL A 348 -8.19 3.48 3.26
CA VAL A 348 -8.98 3.39 4.50
C VAL A 348 -8.24 2.56 5.56
N VAL A 349 -7.67 1.41 5.17
CA VAL A 349 -6.89 0.56 6.07
C VAL A 349 -5.59 1.25 6.49
N LEU A 350 -4.84 1.79 5.53
CA LEU A 350 -3.54 2.44 5.80
C LEU A 350 -3.71 3.63 6.75
N THR A 351 -4.65 4.52 6.47
CA THR A 351 -4.86 5.74 7.28
C THR A 351 -5.31 5.43 8.69
N ALA A 352 -6.13 4.39 8.90
CA ALA A 352 -6.53 3.96 10.23
C ALA A 352 -5.34 3.48 11.08
N ILE A 353 -4.43 2.69 10.50
CA ILE A 353 -3.24 2.19 11.19
C ILE A 353 -2.25 3.33 11.45
N VAL A 354 -2.00 4.18 10.46
CA VAL A 354 -1.10 5.33 10.61
C VAL A 354 -1.64 6.33 11.64
N TYR A 355 -2.96 6.54 11.72
CA TYR A 355 -3.58 7.38 12.74
C TYR A 355 -3.34 6.85 14.16
N GLU A 356 -3.50 5.55 14.39
CA GLU A 356 -3.21 4.95 15.71
C GLU A 356 -1.72 5.07 16.09
N LYS A 357 -0.82 5.05 15.09
CA LYS A 357 0.62 5.23 15.27
C LYS A 357 0.99 6.69 15.56
N GLU A 358 0.48 7.63 14.76
CA GLU A 358 0.71 9.07 14.89
C GLU A 358 0.30 9.56 16.28
N GLN A 359 -0.88 9.15 16.74
CA GLN A 359 -1.42 9.49 18.06
C GLN A 359 -0.85 8.64 19.21
N ARG A 360 0.14 7.76 18.94
CA ARG A 360 0.77 6.86 19.92
C ARG A 360 -0.23 6.00 20.73
N LEU A 361 -1.42 5.76 20.19
CA LEU A 361 -2.49 5.00 20.86
C LEU A 361 -2.10 3.53 21.04
N ARG A 362 -1.38 2.94 20.08
CA ARG A 362 -0.87 1.57 20.18
C ARG A 362 0.07 1.39 21.37
N ILE A 363 0.95 2.36 21.57
CA ILE A 363 1.90 2.38 22.68
C ILE A 363 1.16 2.48 24.01
N MET A 364 0.15 3.36 24.09
CA MET A 364 -0.69 3.50 25.28
C MET A 364 -1.42 2.20 25.63
N MET A 365 -1.96 1.48 24.63
CA MET A 365 -2.57 0.16 24.83
C MET A 365 -1.57 -0.87 25.36
N LYS A 366 -0.35 -0.87 24.81
CA LYS A 366 0.74 -1.77 25.24
C LYS A 366 1.13 -1.52 26.69
N MET A 367 1.27 -0.25 27.08
CA MET A 367 1.57 0.15 28.47
C MET A 367 0.53 -0.32 29.49
N HIS A 368 -0.71 -0.53 29.05
CA HIS A 368 -1.81 -1.01 29.88
C HIS A 368 -1.99 -2.54 29.82
N GLY A 369 -1.08 -3.26 29.17
CA GLY A 369 -1.00 -4.72 29.17
C GLY A 369 -1.50 -5.41 27.90
N LEU A 370 -1.78 -4.68 26.81
CA LEU A 370 -2.11 -5.29 25.53
C LEU A 370 -0.88 -5.93 24.89
N GLY A 371 -0.93 -7.24 24.62
CA GLY A 371 0.12 -7.93 23.88
C GLY A 371 0.10 -7.64 22.37
N ASP A 372 1.26 -7.79 21.71
CA ASP A 372 1.38 -7.57 20.26
C ASP A 372 0.54 -8.59 19.45
N GLY A 373 0.44 -9.84 19.91
CA GLY A 373 -0.33 -10.90 19.24
C GLY A 373 -1.83 -10.60 19.14
N PRO A 374 -2.54 -10.34 20.27
CA PRO A 374 -3.94 -9.92 20.25
C PRO A 374 -4.20 -8.70 19.37
N TYR A 375 -3.29 -7.72 19.38
CA TYR A 375 -3.40 -6.53 18.52
C TYR A 375 -3.38 -6.90 17.04
N TRP A 376 -2.35 -7.63 16.60
CA TRP A 376 -2.21 -8.03 15.19
C TRP A 376 -3.40 -8.86 14.72
N MET A 377 -3.80 -9.88 15.49
CA MET A 377 -4.92 -10.76 15.14
C MET A 377 -6.24 -10.00 15.01
N ILE A 378 -6.59 -9.17 16.00
CA ILE A 378 -7.86 -8.45 15.96
C ILE A 378 -7.85 -7.33 14.92
N SER A 379 -6.75 -6.61 14.75
CA SER A 379 -6.63 -5.60 13.69
C SER A 379 -6.76 -6.23 12.31
N TYR A 380 -6.11 -7.36 12.07
CA TYR A 380 -6.21 -8.09 10.81
C TYR A 380 -7.63 -8.60 10.55
N VAL A 381 -8.24 -9.30 11.51
CA VAL A 381 -9.62 -9.80 11.40
C VAL A 381 -10.60 -8.65 11.21
N TYR A 382 -10.41 -7.54 11.92
CA TYR A 382 -11.25 -6.35 11.78
C TYR A 382 -11.23 -5.81 10.34
N PHE A 383 -10.04 -5.58 9.76
CA PHE A 383 -9.97 -5.10 8.38
C PHE A 383 -10.44 -6.15 7.37
N LEU A 384 -10.16 -7.43 7.61
CA LEU A 384 -10.65 -8.53 6.78
C LEU A 384 -12.19 -8.57 6.73
N THR A 385 -12.85 -8.40 7.87
CA THR A 385 -14.33 -8.38 7.92
C THR A 385 -14.93 -7.21 7.15
N ILE A 386 -14.33 -6.01 7.26
CA ILE A 386 -14.80 -4.82 6.53
C ILE A 386 -14.57 -5.01 5.02
N SER A 387 -13.38 -5.45 4.61
CA SER A 387 -13.06 -5.68 3.20
C SER A 387 -13.90 -6.80 2.59
N ALA A 388 -14.14 -7.89 3.32
CA ALA A 388 -15.00 -8.99 2.86
C ALA A 388 -16.45 -8.52 2.65
N LEU A 389 -17.01 -7.75 3.59
CA LEU A 389 -18.36 -7.19 3.44
C LEU A 389 -18.46 -6.27 2.22
N TYR A 390 -17.47 -5.40 2.02
CA TYR A 390 -17.40 -4.51 0.86
C TYR A 390 -17.36 -5.29 -0.47
N MET A 391 -16.53 -6.33 -0.55
CA MET A 391 -16.40 -7.15 -1.76
C MET A 391 -17.65 -7.99 -2.03
N LEU A 392 -18.31 -8.52 -1.00
CA LEU A 392 -19.61 -9.18 -1.15
C LEU A 392 -20.68 -8.22 -1.67
N CYS A 393 -20.72 -6.99 -1.17
CA CYS A 393 -21.61 -5.96 -1.70
C CYS A 393 -21.28 -5.64 -3.16
N PHE A 394 -20.00 -5.50 -3.53
CA PHE A 394 -19.60 -5.23 -4.91
C PHE A 394 -20.05 -6.32 -5.89
N ILE A 395 -19.79 -7.60 -5.58
CA ILE A 395 -20.23 -8.74 -6.39
C ILE A 395 -21.77 -8.82 -6.42
N GLY A 396 -22.42 -8.64 -5.27
CA GLY A 396 -23.88 -8.71 -5.14
C GLY A 396 -24.60 -7.65 -5.95
N PHE A 397 -24.19 -6.38 -5.84
CA PHE A 397 -24.77 -5.28 -6.63
C PHE A 397 -24.46 -5.42 -8.12
N GLY A 398 -23.23 -5.81 -8.48
CA GLY A 398 -22.86 -6.05 -9.88
C GLY A 398 -23.70 -7.16 -10.52
N SER A 399 -23.95 -8.24 -9.78
CA SER A 399 -24.81 -9.33 -10.23
C SER A 399 -26.29 -8.95 -10.30
N LEU A 400 -26.80 -8.18 -9.33
CA LEU A 400 -28.21 -7.78 -9.26
C LEU A 400 -28.59 -6.83 -10.40
N LEU A 401 -27.64 -6.01 -10.84
CA LEU A 401 -27.80 -5.11 -11.99
C LEU A 401 -27.54 -5.80 -13.34
N GLY A 402 -27.23 -7.10 -13.35
CA GLY A 402 -27.09 -7.88 -14.58
C GLY A 402 -25.83 -7.60 -15.39
N LEU A 403 -24.77 -7.06 -14.78
CA LEU A 403 -23.51 -6.82 -15.48
C LEU A 403 -22.86 -8.17 -15.89
N SER A 404 -22.59 -8.36 -17.18
CA SER A 404 -22.06 -9.63 -17.73
C SER A 404 -20.75 -10.07 -17.08
N TYR A 405 -19.92 -9.12 -16.67
CA TYR A 405 -18.70 -9.38 -15.90
C TYR A 405 -18.94 -10.27 -14.68
N PHE A 406 -20.00 -9.99 -13.89
CA PHE A 406 -20.29 -10.70 -12.65
C PHE A 406 -21.20 -11.91 -12.86
N THR A 407 -22.08 -11.88 -13.88
CA THR A 407 -23.09 -12.92 -14.09
C THR A 407 -22.61 -14.07 -14.97
N GLN A 408 -21.67 -13.84 -15.88
CA GLN A 408 -21.19 -14.87 -16.82
C GLN A 408 -20.05 -15.72 -16.25
N ASN A 409 -19.22 -15.13 -15.38
CA ASN A 409 -18.09 -15.82 -14.74
C ASN A 409 -18.54 -16.57 -13.47
N ASP A 410 -17.90 -17.69 -13.15
CA ASP A 410 -18.24 -18.46 -11.94
C ASP A 410 -18.01 -17.63 -10.66
N TYR A 411 -19.05 -17.51 -9.83
CA TYR A 411 -18.99 -16.76 -8.56
C TYR A 411 -17.92 -17.28 -7.59
N SER A 412 -17.61 -18.57 -7.64
CA SER A 412 -16.57 -19.19 -6.81
C SER A 412 -15.17 -18.71 -7.17
N ILE A 413 -14.86 -18.52 -8.45
CA ILE A 413 -13.57 -17.95 -8.89
C ILE A 413 -13.49 -16.49 -8.47
N GLN A 414 -14.54 -15.71 -8.70
CA GLN A 414 -14.60 -14.31 -8.27
C GLN A 414 -14.36 -14.18 -6.75
N PHE A 415 -15.02 -15.02 -5.95
CA PHE A 415 -14.84 -15.04 -4.50
C PHE A 415 -13.39 -15.35 -4.10
N VAL A 416 -12.77 -16.39 -4.66
CA VAL A 416 -11.39 -16.76 -4.32
C VAL A 416 -10.40 -15.70 -4.78
N PHE A 417 -10.56 -15.15 -6.00
CA PHE A 417 -9.74 -14.08 -6.53
C PHE A 417 -9.75 -12.85 -5.63
N PHE A 418 -10.95 -12.34 -5.31
CA PHE A 418 -11.08 -11.18 -4.43
C PHE A 418 -10.66 -11.47 -3.00
N PHE A 419 -10.88 -12.69 -2.50
CA PHE A 419 -10.41 -13.09 -1.17
C PHE A 419 -8.88 -13.05 -1.07
N ILE A 420 -8.15 -13.60 -2.04
CA ILE A 420 -6.68 -13.52 -2.06
C ILE A 420 -6.25 -12.05 -2.10
N TYR A 421 -6.89 -11.25 -2.96
CA TYR A 421 -6.52 -9.85 -3.13
C TYR A 421 -6.77 -8.97 -1.90
N ILE A 422 -7.91 -9.11 -1.21
CA ILE A 422 -8.16 -8.31 0.01
C ILE A 422 -7.11 -8.62 1.10
N ASN A 423 -6.67 -9.87 1.18
CA ASN A 423 -5.64 -10.27 2.15
C ASN A 423 -4.26 -9.68 1.77
N LEU A 424 -3.92 -9.68 0.47
CA LEU A 424 -2.73 -9.03 -0.07
C LEU A 424 -2.74 -7.52 0.20
N GLN A 425 -3.87 -6.85 -0.05
CA GLN A 425 -4.06 -5.42 0.18
C GLN A 425 -3.92 -5.03 1.66
N ILE A 426 -4.45 -5.85 2.57
CA ILE A 426 -4.27 -5.66 4.02
C ILE A 426 -2.79 -5.82 4.40
N ALA A 427 -2.12 -6.87 3.92
CA ALA A 427 -0.70 -7.10 4.19
C ALA A 427 0.18 -5.92 3.71
N LEU A 428 -0.09 -5.40 2.51
CA LEU A 428 0.57 -4.21 1.97
C LEU A 428 0.33 -2.97 2.84
N ALA A 429 -0.90 -2.77 3.35
CA ALA A 429 -1.22 -1.64 4.23
C ALA A 429 -0.46 -1.72 5.57
N PHE A 430 -0.36 -2.90 6.18
CA PHE A 430 0.45 -3.11 7.39
C PHE A 430 1.93 -2.81 7.14
N LEU A 431 2.47 -3.27 6.00
CA LEU A 431 3.86 -2.99 5.61
C LEU A 431 4.10 -1.49 5.48
N LEU A 432 3.26 -0.79 4.71
CA LEU A 432 3.44 0.63 4.44
C LEU A 432 3.18 1.50 5.67
N ALA A 433 2.29 1.09 6.59
CA ALA A 433 2.08 1.79 7.85
C ALA A 433 3.34 1.84 8.74
N SER A 434 4.26 0.89 8.59
CA SER A 434 5.55 0.93 9.30
C SER A 434 6.44 2.09 8.83
N VAL A 435 6.33 2.50 7.56
CA VAL A 435 7.13 3.56 6.93
C VAL A 435 6.56 4.95 7.22
N PHE A 436 5.24 5.11 7.16
CA PHE A 436 4.60 6.42 7.36
C PHE A 436 4.52 6.81 8.84
N SER A 437 4.72 8.11 9.12
CA SER A 437 4.58 8.68 10.47
C SER A 437 3.43 9.68 10.59
N ASP A 438 2.96 10.22 9.46
CA ASP A 438 1.89 11.21 9.39
C ASP A 438 0.72 10.69 8.53
N THR A 439 -0.50 10.91 8.99
CA THR A 439 -1.72 10.44 8.32
C THR A 439 -1.99 11.15 7.00
N ARG A 440 -1.67 12.44 6.86
CA ARG A 440 -1.96 13.22 5.64
C ARG A 440 -1.12 12.72 4.48
N THR A 441 0.18 12.59 4.69
CA THR A 441 1.13 12.05 3.71
C THR A 441 0.78 10.62 3.30
N ALA A 442 0.45 9.75 4.27
CA ALA A 442 -0.01 8.39 3.99
C ALA A 442 -1.28 8.35 3.12
N THR A 443 -2.24 9.24 3.39
CA THR A 443 -3.49 9.34 2.61
C THR A 443 -3.22 9.72 1.16
N VAL A 444 -2.39 10.74 0.93
CA VAL A 444 -2.07 11.22 -0.43
C VAL A 444 -1.33 10.14 -1.21
N VAL A 445 -0.31 9.52 -0.62
CA VAL A 445 0.45 8.45 -1.28
C VAL A 445 -0.44 7.24 -1.56
N ALA A 446 -1.37 6.91 -0.66
CA ALA A 446 -2.32 5.83 -0.90
C ALA A 446 -3.23 6.10 -2.11
N TYR A 447 -3.79 7.32 -2.24
CA TYR A 447 -4.60 7.66 -3.40
C TYR A 447 -3.77 7.70 -4.70
N ILE A 448 -2.52 8.19 -4.66
CA ILE A 448 -1.60 8.10 -5.80
C ILE A 448 -1.40 6.64 -6.20
N PHE A 449 -1.23 5.73 -5.23
CA PHE A 449 -1.14 4.30 -5.50
C PHE A 449 -2.42 3.74 -6.13
N VAL A 450 -3.61 4.13 -5.66
CA VAL A 450 -4.90 3.69 -6.24
C VAL A 450 -5.02 4.12 -7.71
N PHE A 451 -4.89 5.42 -7.99
CA PHE A 451 -5.05 5.94 -9.35
C PHE A 451 -3.90 5.49 -10.27
N GLY A 452 -2.67 5.53 -9.76
CA GLY A 452 -1.46 5.11 -10.46
C GLY A 452 -1.53 3.65 -10.88
N SER A 453 -1.97 2.74 -10.00
CA SER A 453 -2.09 1.31 -10.31
C SER A 453 -3.00 1.05 -11.51
N GLY A 454 -4.18 1.70 -11.56
CA GLY A 454 -5.13 1.50 -12.66
C GLY A 454 -4.64 2.09 -13.99
N LEU A 455 -4.02 3.27 -13.96
CA LEU A 455 -3.48 3.92 -15.17
C LEU A 455 -2.24 3.21 -15.71
N LEU A 456 -1.28 2.87 -14.83
CA LEU A 456 -0.08 2.11 -15.19
C LEU A 456 -0.45 0.72 -15.67
N GLY A 457 -1.43 0.07 -15.02
CA GLY A 457 -2.00 -1.19 -15.48
C GLY A 457 -2.45 -1.11 -16.93
N ALA A 458 -3.33 -0.16 -17.26
CA ALA A 458 -3.80 0.01 -18.64
C ALA A 458 -2.66 0.29 -19.65
N PHE A 459 -1.75 1.20 -19.30
CA PHE A 459 -0.66 1.59 -20.19
C PHE A 459 0.34 0.46 -20.45
N PHE A 460 0.82 -0.19 -19.39
CA PHE A 460 1.81 -1.26 -19.51
C PHE A 460 1.22 -2.50 -20.15
N PHE A 461 -0.03 -2.82 -19.86
CA PHE A 461 -0.67 -4.04 -20.33
C PHE A 461 -0.89 -4.05 -21.85
N GLU A 462 -1.43 -2.96 -22.42
CA GLU A 462 -1.67 -2.86 -23.87
C GLU A 462 -0.36 -2.91 -24.68
N HIS A 463 0.73 -2.39 -24.12
CA HIS A 463 2.01 -2.27 -24.83
C HIS A 463 2.91 -3.50 -24.66
N LEU A 464 2.93 -4.14 -23.49
CA LEU A 464 3.92 -5.18 -23.17
C LEU A 464 3.47 -6.60 -23.52
N ILE A 465 2.19 -6.96 -23.44
CA ILE A 465 1.78 -8.37 -23.63
C ILE A 465 2.03 -8.91 -25.04
N LYS A 466 2.09 -8.04 -26.06
CA LYS A 466 2.35 -8.48 -27.43
C LYS A 466 3.79 -8.96 -27.65
N ASP A 467 4.76 -8.46 -26.87
CA ASP A 467 6.20 -8.68 -27.12
C ASP A 467 7.03 -9.00 -25.85
N ALA A 468 6.43 -9.06 -24.65
CA ALA A 468 7.17 -9.25 -23.39
C ALA A 468 7.60 -10.70 -23.12
N SER A 469 8.81 -10.85 -22.57
CA SER A 469 9.29 -12.12 -22.02
C SER A 469 8.50 -12.52 -20.76
N ARG A 470 8.33 -13.83 -20.55
CA ARG A 470 7.64 -14.37 -19.35
C ARG A 470 8.24 -13.86 -18.03
N SER A 471 9.55 -13.65 -17.98
CA SER A 471 10.24 -13.10 -16.80
C SER A 471 9.86 -11.64 -16.49
N LEU A 472 9.63 -10.81 -17.51
CA LEU A 472 9.23 -9.42 -17.32
C LEU A 472 7.80 -9.32 -16.77
N LEU A 473 6.92 -10.22 -17.23
CA LEU A 473 5.54 -10.31 -16.74
C LEU A 473 5.50 -10.68 -15.25
N VAL A 474 6.25 -11.71 -14.84
CA VAL A 474 6.34 -12.10 -13.42
C VAL A 474 6.90 -10.97 -12.55
N PHE A 475 7.87 -10.19 -13.05
CA PHE A 475 8.41 -9.06 -12.31
C PHE A 475 7.38 -7.93 -12.12
N LEU A 476 6.59 -7.63 -13.15
CA LEU A 476 5.51 -6.64 -13.06
C LEU A 476 4.37 -7.11 -12.16
N GLU A 477 4.08 -8.42 -12.16
CA GLU A 477 3.06 -9.03 -11.30
C GLU A 477 3.42 -8.92 -9.81
N LEU A 478 4.71 -8.82 -9.47
CA LEU A 478 5.19 -8.53 -8.11
C LEU A 478 4.61 -7.24 -7.51
N TYR A 479 4.15 -6.33 -8.36
CA TYR A 479 3.44 -5.13 -7.94
C TYR A 479 1.93 -5.43 -7.78
N PRO A 480 1.37 -5.38 -6.55
CA PRO A 480 -0.01 -5.80 -6.28
C PRO A 480 -1.08 -5.08 -7.13
N GLY A 481 -0.82 -3.83 -7.52
CA GLY A 481 -1.74 -3.09 -8.39
C GLY A 481 -1.83 -3.66 -9.81
N PHE A 482 -0.74 -4.21 -10.34
CA PHE A 482 -0.69 -4.81 -11.68
C PHE A 482 -1.27 -6.23 -11.69
N SER A 483 -1.01 -7.04 -10.65
CA SER A 483 -1.61 -8.38 -10.53
C SER A 483 -3.14 -8.33 -10.42
N LEU A 484 -3.70 -7.34 -9.70
CA LEU A 484 -5.14 -7.07 -9.71
C LEU A 484 -5.64 -6.75 -11.12
N TYR A 485 -4.97 -5.81 -11.80
CA TYR A 485 -5.37 -5.38 -13.14
C TYR A 485 -5.37 -6.55 -14.13
N ARG A 486 -4.32 -7.38 -14.11
CA ARG A 486 -4.19 -8.60 -14.94
C ARG A 486 -5.33 -9.58 -14.68
N GLY A 487 -5.62 -9.88 -13.42
CA GLY A 487 -6.72 -10.80 -13.08
C GLY A 487 -8.11 -10.28 -13.47
N LEU A 488 -8.37 -8.99 -13.27
CA LEU A 488 -9.62 -8.35 -13.70
C LEU A 488 -9.75 -8.33 -15.23
N TYR A 489 -8.64 -8.13 -15.95
CA TYR A 489 -8.62 -8.18 -17.41
C TYR A 489 -9.02 -9.56 -17.93
N GLU A 490 -8.42 -10.63 -17.39
CA GLU A 490 -8.72 -12.00 -17.82
C GLU A 490 -10.19 -12.36 -17.56
N LEU A 491 -10.73 -12.00 -16.38
CA LEU A 491 -12.16 -12.15 -16.09
C LEU A 491 -13.05 -11.34 -17.05
N GLY A 492 -12.60 -10.15 -17.44
CA GLY A 492 -13.29 -9.30 -18.42
C GLY A 492 -13.33 -9.89 -19.82
N GLN A 493 -12.21 -10.42 -20.32
CA GLN A 493 -12.14 -11.03 -21.66
C GLN A 493 -13.05 -12.25 -21.79
N TYR A 494 -13.01 -13.15 -20.80
CA TYR A 494 -13.88 -14.32 -20.79
C TYR A 494 -15.37 -13.95 -20.71
N ALA A 495 -15.73 -12.86 -20.00
CA ALA A 495 -17.09 -12.34 -20.00
C ALA A 495 -17.53 -11.79 -21.37
N ILE A 496 -16.63 -11.10 -22.10
CA ILE A 496 -16.90 -10.61 -23.45
C ILE A 496 -17.10 -11.77 -24.41
N GLU A 497 -16.19 -12.75 -24.40
CA GLU A 497 -16.25 -13.94 -25.25
C GLU A 497 -17.52 -14.76 -24.98
N ALA A 498 -17.87 -14.96 -23.71
CA ALA A 498 -19.09 -15.65 -23.31
C ALA A 498 -20.36 -14.96 -23.83
N LYS A 499 -20.43 -13.63 -23.73
CA LYS A 499 -21.56 -12.83 -24.24
C LYS A 499 -21.65 -12.88 -25.77
N ALA A 500 -20.51 -12.95 -26.46
CA ALA A 500 -20.45 -13.04 -27.92
C ALA A 500 -20.83 -14.42 -28.46
N LEU A 501 -20.35 -15.49 -27.79
CA LEU A 501 -20.56 -16.89 -28.21
C LEU A 501 -21.84 -17.51 -27.62
N GLY A 502 -22.47 -16.85 -26.64
CA GLY A 502 -23.62 -17.41 -25.90
C GLY A 502 -23.23 -18.58 -24.99
N THR A 503 -21.97 -18.65 -24.58
CA THR A 503 -21.42 -19.69 -23.69
C THR A 503 -21.29 -19.16 -22.26
N ARG A 504 -20.87 -20.01 -21.32
CA ARG A 504 -20.49 -19.56 -19.97
C ARG A 504 -19.13 -18.85 -20.02
N GLY A 505 -18.89 -17.94 -19.07
CA GLY A 505 -17.61 -17.26 -18.86
C GLY A 505 -16.54 -18.17 -18.27
N MET A 506 -15.60 -17.58 -17.56
CA MET A 506 -14.48 -18.32 -16.98
C MET A 506 -14.98 -19.34 -15.94
N THR A 507 -14.61 -20.61 -16.15
CA THR A 507 -14.84 -21.72 -15.22
C THR A 507 -13.53 -22.28 -14.67
N TRP A 508 -13.60 -23.14 -13.64
CA TRP A 508 -12.41 -23.71 -13.00
C TRP A 508 -11.56 -24.54 -13.97
N GLU A 509 -12.17 -25.13 -14.99
CA GLU A 509 -11.46 -25.90 -16.02
C GLU A 509 -10.59 -24.99 -16.90
N ASN A 510 -11.04 -23.77 -17.17
CA ASN A 510 -10.35 -22.79 -18.01
C ASN A 510 -9.13 -22.15 -17.32
N LEU A 511 -8.94 -22.34 -16.02
CA LEU A 511 -7.77 -21.83 -15.29
C LEU A 511 -6.46 -22.52 -15.71
N ASN A 512 -6.53 -23.73 -16.25
CA ASN A 512 -5.37 -24.49 -16.72
C ASN A 512 -5.04 -24.27 -18.19
N ASP A 513 -5.75 -23.38 -18.88
CA ASP A 513 -5.47 -23.09 -20.28
C ASP A 513 -4.15 -22.32 -20.43
N SER A 514 -3.28 -22.79 -21.34
CA SER A 514 -1.98 -22.18 -21.63
C SER A 514 -2.05 -20.75 -22.20
N TYR A 515 -3.23 -20.34 -22.67
CA TYR A 515 -3.49 -18.99 -23.16
C TYR A 515 -4.00 -18.04 -22.07
N ASN A 516 -4.42 -18.57 -20.91
CA ASN A 516 -4.98 -17.83 -19.79
C ASN A 516 -3.92 -17.62 -18.69
N GLY A 517 -3.74 -16.38 -18.23
CA GLY A 517 -2.80 -16.06 -17.14
C GLY A 517 -3.39 -16.14 -15.73
N MET A 518 -4.70 -16.40 -15.58
CA MET A 518 -5.41 -16.26 -14.29
C MET A 518 -4.86 -17.15 -13.18
N ARG A 519 -4.47 -18.40 -13.50
CA ARG A 519 -3.87 -19.31 -12.50
C ARG A 519 -2.55 -18.78 -11.97
N ASP A 520 -1.67 -18.33 -12.87
CA ASP A 520 -0.36 -17.80 -12.50
C ASP A 520 -0.51 -16.56 -11.60
N VAL A 521 -1.41 -15.65 -11.97
CA VAL A 521 -1.73 -14.44 -11.19
C VAL A 521 -2.25 -14.79 -9.79
N MET A 522 -3.19 -15.74 -9.68
CA MET A 522 -3.73 -16.15 -8.38
C MET A 522 -2.66 -16.80 -7.48
N VAL A 523 -1.77 -17.61 -8.05
CA VAL A 523 -0.67 -18.25 -7.33
C VAL A 523 0.34 -17.20 -6.85
N ILE A 524 0.73 -16.28 -7.72
CA ILE A 524 1.68 -15.20 -7.42
C ILE A 524 1.13 -14.30 -6.31
N MET A 525 -0.12 -13.84 -6.43
CA MET A 525 -0.77 -13.04 -5.37
C MET A 525 -0.84 -13.78 -4.03
N GLY A 526 -1.04 -15.11 -4.04
CA GLY A 526 -1.02 -15.94 -2.84
C GLY A 526 0.35 -15.95 -2.15
N PHE A 527 1.43 -16.11 -2.93
CA PHE A 527 2.81 -16.04 -2.39
C PHE A 527 3.18 -14.64 -1.92
N GLU A 528 2.79 -13.60 -2.65
CA GLU A 528 2.98 -12.21 -2.26
C GLU A 528 2.27 -11.88 -0.95
N TRP A 529 1.04 -12.34 -0.78
CA TRP A 529 0.29 -12.13 0.44
C TRP A 529 1.05 -12.67 1.65
N LEU A 530 1.49 -13.93 1.59
CA LEU A 530 2.27 -14.54 2.67
C LEU A 530 3.61 -13.83 2.89
N GLY A 531 4.32 -13.50 1.80
CA GLY A 531 5.61 -12.81 1.85
C GLY A 531 5.52 -11.41 2.47
N LEU A 532 4.57 -10.58 2.01
CA LEU A 532 4.35 -9.23 2.52
C LEU A 532 3.84 -9.24 3.95
N LEU A 533 3.00 -10.20 4.35
CA LEU A 533 2.52 -10.30 5.72
C LEU A 533 3.66 -10.64 6.70
N LEU A 534 4.53 -11.60 6.33
CA LEU A 534 5.72 -11.93 7.12
C LEU A 534 6.70 -10.77 7.19
N LEU A 535 6.92 -10.07 6.06
CA LEU A 535 7.76 -8.89 6.01
C LEU A 535 7.20 -7.74 6.87
N ALA A 536 5.89 -7.49 6.80
CA ALA A 536 5.22 -6.47 7.59
C ALA A 536 5.36 -6.75 9.10
N TYR A 537 5.13 -7.99 9.51
CA TYR A 537 5.33 -8.40 10.90
C TYR A 537 6.79 -8.22 11.35
N TYR A 538 7.74 -8.63 10.51
CA TYR A 538 9.16 -8.48 10.81
C TYR A 538 9.60 -7.01 10.94
N ILE A 539 9.24 -6.14 9.99
CA ILE A 539 9.60 -4.72 10.03
C ILE A 539 8.94 -4.04 11.24
N ASP A 540 7.68 -4.35 11.55
CA ASP A 540 6.99 -3.81 12.72
C ASP A 540 7.70 -4.19 14.03
N GLN A 541 8.18 -5.43 14.15
CA GLN A 541 8.95 -5.87 15.31
C GLN A 541 10.31 -5.15 15.43
N VAL A 542 11.00 -4.93 14.31
CA VAL A 542 12.27 -4.19 14.27
C VAL A 542 12.05 -2.74 14.70
N VAL A 543 11.05 -2.07 14.13
CA VAL A 543 10.71 -0.67 14.44
C VAL A 543 10.23 -0.51 15.89
N THR A 544 9.42 -1.43 16.41
CA THR A 544 8.81 -1.32 17.74
C THR A 544 9.75 -1.75 18.87
N CYS A 545 10.60 -2.76 18.66
CA CYS A 545 11.50 -3.26 19.71
C CYS A 545 12.91 -2.63 19.71
N GLY A 546 13.26 -1.86 18.67
CA GLY A 546 14.62 -1.32 18.49
C GLY A 546 15.71 -2.40 18.45
N LYS A 547 15.33 -3.65 18.13
CA LYS A 547 16.27 -4.75 17.92
C LYS A 547 16.85 -4.60 16.50
N GLY A 548 18.14 -4.87 16.33
CA GLY A 548 18.77 -4.84 15.00
C GLY A 548 18.03 -5.76 14.02
N PRO A 549 18.09 -5.50 12.70
CA PRO A 549 17.34 -6.25 11.70
C PRO A 549 17.54 -7.78 11.85
N LEU A 550 18.76 -8.24 12.09
CA LEU A 550 19.10 -9.67 12.19
C LEU A 550 18.81 -10.34 13.55
N PHE A 551 17.80 -9.90 14.32
CA PHE A 551 17.53 -10.45 15.66
C PHE A 551 17.27 -11.98 15.65
N PHE A 552 16.72 -12.52 14.56
CA PHE A 552 16.43 -13.95 14.40
C PHE A 552 17.69 -14.81 14.20
N LEU A 553 18.71 -14.27 13.50
CA LEU A 553 20.01 -14.92 13.33
C LEU A 553 20.87 -14.83 14.59
N GLN A 554 20.56 -13.90 15.49
CA GLN A 554 21.22 -13.73 16.77
C GLN A 554 20.61 -14.63 17.87
N ASN A 555 20.02 -15.76 17.49
CA ASN A 555 19.48 -16.75 18.40
C ASN A 555 20.18 -18.11 18.25
N SER A 556 21.52 -18.10 18.31
CA SER A 556 22.34 -19.29 18.57
C SER A 556 23.71 -18.93 19.15
N ARG A 557 23.69 -18.17 20.26
CA ARG A 557 24.74 -18.27 21.27
C ARG A 557 24.03 -18.39 22.61
N ASN A 558 23.52 -19.60 22.85
CA ASN A 558 23.08 -20.05 24.17
C ASN A 558 24.17 -19.70 25.20
N LYS A 559 23.93 -18.68 26.01
CA LYS A 559 24.42 -18.71 27.39
C LYS A 559 23.33 -19.42 28.17
N ASN A 560 23.62 -20.66 28.56
CA ASN A 560 22.77 -21.49 29.40
C ASN A 560 22.27 -20.70 30.63
N PRO A 561 21.04 -20.97 31.10
CA PRO A 561 20.56 -20.46 32.38
C PRO A 561 21.31 -21.22 33.48
N SER A 562 22.48 -20.72 33.86
CA SER A 562 23.18 -21.20 35.05
C SER A 562 22.59 -20.49 36.26
N THR A 563 21.82 -21.26 37.04
CA THR A 563 21.73 -21.19 38.50
C THR A 563 22.11 -19.87 39.15
N LEU A 564 21.11 -19.19 39.69
CA LEU A 564 21.14 -18.34 40.90
C LEU A 564 22.53 -18.24 41.56
N ARG A 565 23.40 -17.40 41.00
CA ARG A 565 24.62 -16.93 41.66
C ARG A 565 24.79 -15.48 41.26
N MET A 566 24.49 -14.61 42.22
CA MET A 566 24.90 -13.21 42.23
C MET A 566 26.37 -13.13 41.80
N PRO A 567 26.69 -12.46 40.68
CA PRO A 567 28.06 -12.11 40.40
C PRO A 567 28.42 -10.98 41.37
N THR A 568 29.29 -11.28 42.34
CA THR A 568 30.09 -10.26 43.02
C THR A 568 30.82 -9.46 41.95
N LEU A 569 30.28 -8.30 41.60
CA LEU A 569 30.88 -7.40 40.62
C LEU A 569 32.06 -6.74 41.31
N GLN A 570 33.25 -7.22 40.97
CA GLN A 570 34.51 -6.63 41.35
C GLN A 570 34.53 -5.19 40.81
N ARG A 571 34.37 -4.25 41.75
CA ARG A 571 34.31 -2.81 41.55
C ARG A 571 35.63 -2.31 40.98
N GLN A 572 35.76 -2.26 39.66
CA GLN A 572 36.78 -1.45 39.01
C GLN A 572 36.28 0.00 39.05
N GLY A 573 36.79 0.76 40.02
CA GLY A 573 36.39 2.13 40.25
C GLY A 573 36.71 3.01 39.05
N SER A 574 35.67 3.41 38.32
CA SER A 574 35.70 4.65 37.56
C SER A 574 35.65 5.80 38.58
N LYS A 575 36.82 6.31 38.97
CA LYS A 575 36.95 7.65 39.53
C LYS A 575 36.52 8.64 38.44
N ASP A 576 35.23 8.95 38.37
CA ASP A 576 34.80 10.19 37.76
C ASP A 576 35.06 11.32 38.78
N PHE A 577 35.63 12.40 38.27
CA PHE A 577 36.16 13.53 38.99
C PHE A 577 35.17 14.14 40.02
N GLY A 578 35.60 14.16 41.28
CA GLY A 578 35.53 15.34 42.14
C GLY A 578 34.17 15.95 42.51
N ASP A 579 33.16 15.17 42.88
CA ASP A 579 32.04 15.72 43.66
C ASP A 579 31.66 14.71 44.77
N MET A 580 31.72 15.13 46.04
CA MET A 580 31.28 14.30 47.16
C MET A 580 29.76 14.19 47.09
N ASP A 581 29.23 13.02 46.71
CA ASP A 581 27.80 12.75 46.72
C ASP A 581 27.22 13.11 48.10
N LYS A 582 26.13 13.88 48.12
CA LYS A 582 25.47 14.28 49.37
C LYS A 582 25.05 13.03 50.16
N PRO A 583 25.07 13.11 51.51
CA PRO A 583 24.88 11.92 52.36
C PRO A 583 23.52 11.24 52.17
N ASP A 584 22.49 11.98 51.76
CA ASP A 584 21.16 11.44 51.46
C ASP A 584 21.13 10.53 50.23
N ILE A 585 21.82 10.91 49.15
CA ILE A 585 21.95 10.10 47.94
C ILE A 585 22.79 8.86 48.22
N SER A 586 23.90 9.02 48.96
CA SER A 586 24.78 7.92 49.33
C SER A 586 24.06 6.87 50.18
N ASN A 587 23.26 7.31 51.17
CA ASN A 587 22.46 6.41 52.00
C ASN A 587 21.38 5.68 51.18
N GLU A 588 20.72 6.36 50.25
CA GLU A 588 19.72 5.72 49.38
C GLU A 588 20.36 4.67 48.45
N ARG A 589 21.56 4.96 47.95
CA ARG A 589 22.34 4.01 47.14
C ARG A 589 22.74 2.78 47.94
N GLU A 590 23.23 2.95 49.16
CA GLU A 590 23.55 1.83 50.05
C GLU A 590 22.30 1.01 50.39
N LYS A 591 21.14 1.67 50.56
CA LYS A 591 19.85 1.00 50.74
C LYS A 591 19.49 0.13 49.54
N VAL A 592 19.61 0.65 48.32
CA VAL A 592 19.38 -0.12 47.08
C VAL A 592 20.33 -1.32 47.00
N GLU A 593 21.61 -1.13 47.28
CA GLU A 593 22.61 -2.21 47.25
C GLU A 593 22.27 -3.34 48.25
N LYS A 594 21.77 -3.00 49.45
CA LYS A 594 21.30 -3.98 50.44
C LYS A 594 20.05 -4.72 49.97
N LEU A 595 19.08 -4.01 49.39
CA LEU A 595 17.82 -4.59 48.91
C LEU A 595 18.05 -5.57 47.74
N LEU A 596 19.01 -5.27 46.86
CA LEU A 596 19.36 -6.20 45.78
C LEU A 596 19.97 -7.51 46.29
N GLN A 597 20.56 -7.50 47.50
CA GLN A 597 21.12 -8.70 48.14
C GLN A 597 20.06 -9.52 48.90
N ASP A 598 18.89 -8.95 49.19
CA ASP A 598 17.77 -9.63 49.85
C ASP A 598 16.58 -9.87 48.89
N PRO A 599 16.54 -11.00 48.17
CA PRO A 599 15.47 -11.31 47.23
C PRO A 599 14.11 -11.60 47.89
N ASN A 600 14.03 -11.67 49.22
CA ASN A 600 12.77 -11.94 49.93
C ASN A 600 12.01 -10.66 50.32
N ASP A 601 12.60 -9.47 50.16
CA ASP A 601 11.92 -8.23 50.47
C ASP A 601 10.86 -7.89 49.40
N LYS A 602 9.59 -8.06 49.77
CA LYS A 602 8.42 -7.67 48.94
C LYS A 602 7.82 -6.32 49.34
N SER A 603 8.42 -5.63 50.31
CA SER A 603 7.93 -4.32 50.77
C SER A 603 8.25 -3.20 49.77
N HIS A 604 9.38 -3.31 49.06
CA HIS A 604 9.78 -2.37 48.02
C HIS A 604 9.27 -2.83 46.65
N VAL A 605 8.41 -2.01 46.04
CA VAL A 605 7.79 -2.33 44.74
C VAL A 605 8.67 -1.85 43.60
N VAL A 606 9.30 -0.69 43.72
CA VAL A 606 10.15 -0.13 42.65
C VAL A 606 11.56 0.05 43.19
N ILE A 607 12.53 -0.57 42.51
CA ILE A 607 13.96 -0.49 42.84
C ILE A 607 14.71 -0.10 41.56
N CYS A 608 15.36 1.05 41.55
CA CYS A 608 16.23 1.51 40.47
C CYS A 608 17.69 1.33 40.91
N ASP A 609 18.49 0.65 40.10
CA ASP A 609 19.91 0.42 40.34
C ASP A 609 20.75 1.13 39.28
N ASN A 610 21.34 2.26 39.67
CA ASN A 610 22.29 3.04 38.88
C ASN A 610 21.84 3.27 37.42
N VAL A 611 20.57 3.61 37.23
CA VAL A 611 19.94 3.76 35.91
C VAL A 611 20.54 4.97 35.18
N LYS A 612 21.01 4.77 33.95
CA LYS A 612 21.59 5.82 33.10
C LYS A 612 20.93 5.87 31.74
N LYS A 613 20.77 7.08 31.21
CA LYS A 613 20.30 7.33 29.84
C LYS A 613 21.20 8.30 29.12
N VAL A 614 21.78 7.83 28.02
CA VAL A 614 22.56 8.63 27.08
C VAL A 614 21.85 8.59 25.73
N TYR A 615 21.53 9.77 25.21
CA TYR A 615 21.04 9.92 23.84
C TYR A 615 22.21 10.24 22.92
N PRO A 616 22.36 9.50 21.79
CA PRO A 616 23.46 9.74 20.87
C PRO A 616 23.35 11.13 20.25
N GLY A 617 24.49 11.75 20.00
CA GLY A 617 24.58 13.03 19.29
C GLY A 617 23.97 12.93 17.88
N ARG A 618 23.18 13.94 17.50
CA ARG A 618 22.71 14.15 16.12
C ARG A 618 23.16 15.53 15.64
N ASP A 619 23.44 15.64 14.35
CA ASP A 619 23.73 16.90 13.67
C ASP A 619 24.95 17.64 14.25
N GLY A 620 26.01 16.89 14.58
CA GLY A 620 27.26 17.44 15.13
C GLY A 620 27.25 17.76 16.62
N ASN A 621 26.13 17.57 17.32
CA ASN A 621 26.04 17.77 18.77
C ASN A 621 26.67 16.61 19.55
N PRO A 622 27.26 16.88 20.75
CA PRO A 622 27.77 15.82 21.63
C PRO A 622 26.63 14.95 22.18
N GLU A 623 26.98 13.78 22.69
CA GLU A 623 26.04 12.89 23.37
C GLU A 623 25.39 13.58 24.57
N LYS A 624 24.06 13.43 24.71
CA LYS A 624 23.30 14.06 25.79
C LYS A 624 23.01 13.04 26.89
N PHE A 625 23.66 13.23 28.04
CA PHE A 625 23.37 12.49 29.27
C PHE A 625 22.08 13.00 29.92
N ALA A 626 20.97 12.33 29.64
CA ALA A 626 19.66 12.69 30.21
C ALA A 626 19.49 12.19 31.65
N VAL A 627 20.06 11.03 32.00
CA VAL A 627 20.06 10.47 33.35
C VAL A 627 21.44 9.90 33.65
N ARG A 628 22.07 10.34 34.74
CA ARG A 628 23.49 10.13 35.09
C ARG A 628 23.67 9.21 36.31
N GLY A 629 22.88 8.15 36.43
CA GLY A 629 23.07 7.10 37.45
C GLY A 629 22.17 7.30 38.65
N LEU A 630 20.89 6.96 38.49
CA LEU A 630 19.88 7.08 39.54
C LEU A 630 19.73 5.75 40.30
N SER A 631 19.86 5.80 41.63
CA SER A 631 19.49 4.70 42.52
C SER A 631 18.35 5.14 43.43
N LEU A 632 17.27 4.37 43.50
CA LEU A 632 16.04 4.72 44.23
C LEU A 632 15.29 3.47 44.67
N ALA A 633 14.83 3.42 45.92
CA ALA A 633 13.97 2.34 46.41
C ALA A 633 12.67 2.89 47.02
N LEU A 634 11.53 2.42 46.50
CA LEU A 634 10.19 2.88 46.91
C LEU A 634 9.37 1.75 47.55
N LEU A 635 8.83 2.06 48.72
CA LEU A 635 7.97 1.18 49.51
C LEU A 635 6.54 1.17 48.95
N ARG A 636 5.83 0.05 49.13
CA ARG A 636 4.39 0.00 48.84
C ARG A 636 3.64 1.04 49.67
N GLY A 637 2.77 1.81 49.02
CA GLY A 637 2.02 2.90 49.67
C GLY A 637 2.75 4.25 49.69
N GLU A 638 3.93 4.33 49.08
CA GLU A 638 4.73 5.56 48.99
C GLU A 638 4.42 6.33 47.70
N CYS A 639 4.25 7.65 47.82
CA CYS A 639 4.23 8.57 46.68
C CYS A 639 5.56 9.32 46.59
N PHE A 640 6.27 9.12 45.49
CA PHE A 640 7.55 9.74 45.21
C PHE A 640 7.42 10.86 44.17
N GLY A 641 7.82 12.07 44.55
CA GLY A 641 7.82 13.25 43.68
C GLY A 641 9.20 13.55 43.10
N MET A 642 9.30 13.64 41.78
CA MET A 642 10.49 14.14 41.09
C MET A 642 10.31 15.62 40.74
N LEU A 643 11.04 16.48 41.45
CA LEU A 643 11.04 17.93 41.26
C LEU A 643 12.30 18.34 40.48
N GLY A 644 12.21 19.23 39.51
CA GLY A 644 13.36 19.62 38.69
C GLY A 644 13.00 20.67 37.65
N PRO A 645 13.94 21.49 37.17
CA PRO A 645 13.66 22.38 36.04
C PRO A 645 13.38 21.57 34.76
N SER A 646 12.80 22.23 33.76
CA SER A 646 12.65 21.65 32.42
C SER A 646 14.02 21.24 31.86
N GLY A 647 14.09 20.06 31.25
CA GLY A 647 15.35 19.52 30.73
C GLY A 647 16.22 18.77 31.74
N ALA A 648 15.84 18.69 33.02
CA ALA A 648 16.60 17.97 34.04
C ALA A 648 16.71 16.45 33.84
N GLY A 649 15.88 15.84 32.97
CA GLY A 649 15.86 14.39 32.71
C GLY A 649 14.68 13.62 33.32
N LYS A 650 13.73 14.31 33.96
CA LYS A 650 12.52 13.74 34.60
C LYS A 650 11.68 12.86 33.66
N THR A 651 11.26 13.42 32.51
CA THR A 651 10.48 12.69 31.50
C THR A 651 11.28 11.52 30.94
N SER A 652 12.59 11.68 30.68
CA SER A 652 13.43 10.58 30.22
C SER A 652 13.54 9.43 31.24
N PHE A 653 13.49 9.72 32.54
CA PHE A 653 13.38 8.69 33.57
C PHE A 653 12.04 7.96 33.49
N ILE A 654 10.91 8.69 33.43
CA ILE A 654 9.59 8.07 33.26
C ILE A 654 9.55 7.21 32.00
N GLU A 655 10.02 7.72 30.86
CA GLU A 655 10.09 6.99 29.58
C GLU A 655 10.86 5.67 29.68
N MET A 656 11.92 5.62 30.49
CA MET A 656 12.63 4.37 30.77
C MET A 656 11.79 3.41 31.61
N MET A 657 11.18 3.92 32.70
CA MET A 657 10.39 3.12 33.61
C MET A 657 9.13 2.54 32.97
N ILE A 658 8.53 3.25 31.99
CA ILE A 658 7.37 2.78 31.21
C ILE A 658 7.79 2.06 29.91
N GLY A 659 9.08 1.80 29.70
CA GLY A 659 9.59 0.98 28.60
C GLY A 659 9.49 1.61 27.19
N LEU A 660 9.29 2.92 27.08
CA LEU A 660 9.41 3.64 25.79
C LEU A 660 10.84 3.67 25.29
N THR A 661 11.78 3.85 26.22
CA THR A 661 13.21 3.84 25.92
C THR A 661 13.91 2.87 26.86
N LYS A 662 14.88 2.11 26.35
CA LYS A 662 15.69 1.25 27.22
C LYS A 662 16.74 2.10 27.97
N PRO A 663 17.06 1.75 29.22
CA PRO A 663 18.21 2.32 29.90
C PRO A 663 19.50 1.99 29.12
N THR A 664 20.44 2.93 29.10
CA THR A 664 21.76 2.72 28.48
C THR A 664 22.66 1.89 29.41
N PHE A 665 22.57 2.13 30.72
CA PHE A 665 23.23 1.34 31.76
C PHE A 665 22.34 1.24 33.00
N GLY A 666 22.64 0.28 33.87
CA GLY A 666 21.83 -0.02 35.06
C GLY A 666 20.52 -0.72 34.70
N THR A 667 19.73 -1.03 35.72
CA THR A 667 18.39 -1.58 35.54
C THR A 667 17.44 -1.15 36.64
N SER A 668 16.15 -1.43 36.46
CA SER A 668 15.14 -1.26 37.49
C SER A 668 14.27 -2.50 37.61
N TYR A 669 13.79 -2.74 38.82
CA TYR A 669 12.86 -3.81 39.15
C TYR A 669 11.52 -3.22 39.57
N VAL A 670 10.43 -3.72 39.00
CA VAL A 670 9.05 -3.38 39.38
C VAL A 670 8.36 -4.66 39.82
N ASN A 671 8.00 -4.73 41.11
CA ASN A 671 7.45 -5.92 41.75
C ASN A 671 8.33 -7.17 41.53
N GLY A 672 9.66 -6.98 41.60
CA GLY A 672 10.67 -8.02 41.37
C GLY A 672 10.95 -8.37 39.90
N LEU A 673 10.27 -7.72 38.95
CA LEU A 673 10.45 -7.94 37.51
C LEU A 673 11.38 -6.89 36.91
N ASP A 674 12.35 -7.30 36.10
CA ASP A 674 13.32 -6.42 35.46
C ASP A 674 12.73 -5.69 34.24
N ILE A 675 12.86 -4.36 34.19
CA ILE A 675 12.34 -3.52 33.08
C ILE A 675 13.01 -3.82 31.73
N VAL A 676 14.23 -4.37 31.72
CA VAL A 676 14.96 -4.67 30.47
C VAL A 676 14.51 -6.00 29.87
N THR A 677 14.25 -7.01 30.71
CA THR A 677 13.97 -8.38 30.27
C THR A 677 12.48 -8.75 30.33
N GLN A 678 11.71 -8.21 31.28
CA GLN A 678 10.35 -8.65 31.63
C GLN A 678 9.28 -7.55 31.49
N MET A 679 9.52 -6.53 30.67
CA MET A 679 8.63 -5.35 30.52
C MET A 679 7.17 -5.70 30.18
N ASN A 680 6.93 -6.73 29.36
CA ASN A 680 5.58 -7.14 28.99
C ASN A 680 4.74 -7.61 30.19
N GLU A 681 5.38 -8.23 31.19
CA GLU A 681 4.71 -8.63 32.43
C GLU A 681 4.43 -7.40 33.31
N ILE A 682 5.38 -6.47 33.39
CA ILE A 682 5.26 -5.21 34.14
C ILE A 682 4.08 -4.37 33.63
N TYR A 683 3.83 -4.33 32.30
CA TYR A 683 2.69 -3.60 31.73
C TYR A 683 1.32 -4.07 32.25
N THR A 684 1.22 -5.31 32.74
CA THR A 684 -0.04 -5.83 33.27
C THR A 684 -0.35 -5.26 34.65
N CYS A 685 0.66 -4.92 35.45
CA CYS A 685 0.53 -4.36 36.80
C CYS A 685 0.89 -2.88 36.94
N MET A 686 1.25 -2.20 35.85
CA MET A 686 1.59 -0.77 35.80
C MET A 686 0.41 0.11 35.35
N GLY A 687 0.30 1.32 35.88
CA GLY A 687 -0.57 2.39 35.37
C GLY A 687 0.27 3.57 34.86
N VAL A 688 -0.13 4.20 33.76
CA VAL A 688 0.63 5.30 33.15
C VAL A 688 -0.28 6.47 32.80
N CYS A 689 0.08 7.66 33.27
CA CYS A 689 -0.47 8.94 32.84
C CYS A 689 0.65 9.75 32.15
N PRO A 690 0.74 9.73 30.81
CA PRO A 690 1.78 10.45 30.07
C PRO A 690 1.57 11.97 30.12
N GLN A 691 2.56 12.75 29.67
CA GLN A 691 2.47 14.22 29.65
C GLN A 691 1.34 14.72 28.75
N TYR A 692 1.17 14.12 27.56
CA TYR A 692 0.09 14.42 26.62
C TYR A 692 -1.04 13.40 26.74
N ASP A 693 -2.29 13.85 26.65
CA ASP A 693 -3.47 12.97 26.78
C ASP A 693 -3.67 12.10 25.52
N LEU A 694 -3.30 10.82 25.61
CA LEU A 694 -3.42 9.83 24.52
C LEU A 694 -4.81 9.17 24.50
N LEU A 695 -5.81 9.91 24.02
CA LEU A 695 -7.23 9.51 24.03
C LEU A 695 -7.80 9.34 22.61
N TRP A 696 -8.73 8.40 22.44
CA TRP A 696 -9.52 8.32 21.20
C TRP A 696 -10.62 9.38 21.24
N GLU A 697 -10.51 10.39 20.39
CA GLU A 697 -11.48 11.50 20.37
C GLU A 697 -12.93 11.03 20.12
N THR A 698 -13.09 9.93 19.39
CA THR A 698 -14.40 9.36 19.03
C THR A 698 -15.06 8.52 20.13
N LEU A 699 -14.32 8.08 21.16
CA LEU A 699 -14.85 7.26 22.25
C LEU A 699 -15.26 8.13 23.45
N THR A 700 -16.21 7.67 24.26
CA THR A 700 -16.62 8.40 25.49
C THR A 700 -15.69 8.11 26.66
N GLY A 701 -15.74 8.93 27.72
CA GLY A 701 -14.99 8.65 28.94
C GLY A 701 -15.32 7.28 29.54
N ARG A 702 -16.60 6.89 29.54
CA ARG A 702 -17.04 5.57 29.99
C ARG A 702 -16.48 4.45 29.11
N GLU A 703 -16.47 4.61 27.79
CA GLU A 703 -15.95 3.61 26.85
C GLU A 703 -14.43 3.41 27.00
N HIS A 704 -13.67 4.48 27.25
CA HIS A 704 -12.24 4.38 27.54
C HIS A 704 -11.97 3.53 28.78
N LEU A 705 -12.66 3.82 29.90
CA LEU A 705 -12.47 3.09 31.15
C LEU A 705 -12.96 1.64 31.04
N LEU A 706 -14.06 1.39 30.30
CA LEU A 706 -14.51 0.04 29.99
C LEU A 706 -13.48 -0.75 29.16
N PHE A 707 -12.73 -0.09 28.28
CA PHE A 707 -11.68 -0.73 27.49
C PHE A 707 -10.45 -1.05 28.34
N TYR A 708 -9.88 -0.04 29.01
CA TYR A 708 -8.68 -0.23 29.84
C TYR A 708 -8.92 -1.13 31.05
N GLY A 709 -10.10 -1.05 31.69
CA GLY A 709 -10.48 -1.95 32.77
C GLY A 709 -10.51 -3.43 32.34
N ARG A 710 -10.91 -3.73 31.09
CA ARG A 710 -10.85 -5.11 30.56
C ARG A 710 -9.42 -5.57 30.30
N LEU A 711 -8.53 -4.68 29.85
CA LEU A 711 -7.10 -4.99 29.72
C LEU A 711 -6.47 -5.31 31.08
N LYS A 712 -6.97 -4.68 32.15
CA LYS A 712 -6.64 -4.99 33.55
C LYS A 712 -7.46 -6.12 34.16
N ASN A 713 -8.03 -7.00 33.32
CA ASN A 713 -8.73 -8.22 33.71
C ASN A 713 -10.03 -8.02 34.53
N LEU A 714 -10.63 -6.82 34.52
CA LEU A 714 -11.94 -6.57 35.14
C LEU A 714 -13.08 -7.04 34.21
N LYS A 715 -14.11 -7.66 34.79
CA LYS A 715 -15.25 -8.24 34.05
C LYS A 715 -16.59 -7.99 34.78
N GLY A 716 -17.68 -8.11 34.03
CA GLY A 716 -19.04 -8.09 34.58
C GLY A 716 -19.37 -6.83 35.38
N SER A 717 -20.05 -7.01 36.51
CA SER A 717 -20.44 -5.94 37.43
C SER A 717 -19.24 -5.25 38.10
N VAL A 718 -18.14 -5.98 38.33
CA VAL A 718 -16.92 -5.42 38.93
C VAL A 718 -16.33 -4.35 38.02
N LEU A 719 -16.30 -4.61 36.70
CA LEU A 719 -15.84 -3.62 35.73
C LEU A 719 -16.74 -2.38 35.72
N THR A 720 -18.07 -2.56 35.68
CA THR A 720 -18.98 -1.41 35.62
C THR A 720 -18.90 -0.56 36.88
N ASN A 721 -18.82 -1.19 38.05
CA ASN A 721 -18.68 -0.48 39.32
C ASN A 721 -17.36 0.30 39.40
N ALA A 722 -16.24 -0.33 39.02
CA ALA A 722 -14.93 0.35 39.00
C ALA A 722 -14.90 1.54 38.02
N VAL A 723 -15.57 1.42 36.86
CA VAL A 723 -15.69 2.51 35.89
C VAL A 723 -16.50 3.68 36.46
N GLU A 724 -17.64 3.40 37.08
CA GLU A 724 -18.48 4.45 37.66
C GLU A 724 -17.84 5.13 38.86
N GLU A 725 -17.18 4.37 39.73
CA GLU A 725 -16.41 4.91 40.84
C GLU A 725 -15.27 5.82 40.34
N SER A 726 -14.52 5.37 39.33
CA SER A 726 -13.46 6.17 38.72
C SER A 726 -13.99 7.48 38.12
N LEU A 727 -15.15 7.44 37.46
CA LEU A 727 -15.80 8.63 36.90
C LEU A 727 -16.32 9.57 38.00
N LYS A 728 -16.84 9.04 39.11
CA LYS A 728 -17.33 9.83 40.25
C LYS A 728 -16.19 10.53 40.96
N ASN A 729 -15.13 9.79 41.29
CA ASN A 729 -13.96 10.32 41.99
C ASN A 729 -13.31 11.50 41.26
N LEU A 730 -13.37 11.52 39.93
CA LEU A 730 -12.77 12.56 39.10
C LEU A 730 -13.78 13.59 38.57
N ASN A 731 -15.00 13.64 39.12
CA ASN A 731 -16.05 14.58 38.71
C ASN A 731 -16.33 14.55 37.20
N LEU A 732 -16.37 13.35 36.61
CA LEU A 732 -16.72 13.08 35.21
C LEU A 732 -18.03 12.29 35.06
N PHE A 733 -18.63 11.83 36.16
CA PHE A 733 -19.86 11.03 36.13
C PHE A 733 -21.12 11.85 35.85
N HIS A 734 -21.24 13.04 36.43
CA HIS A 734 -22.45 13.86 36.39
C HIS A 734 -22.59 14.70 35.10
N GLY A 735 -23.79 15.22 34.84
CA GLY A 735 -24.05 16.15 33.73
C GLY A 735 -23.90 15.52 32.33
N GLY A 736 -24.05 14.21 32.22
CA GLY A 736 -23.88 13.45 30.97
C GLY A 736 -22.44 13.43 30.44
N VAL A 737 -21.46 13.92 31.22
CA VAL A 737 -20.06 14.01 30.80
C VAL A 737 -19.49 12.64 30.46
N ALA A 738 -19.77 11.62 31.29
CA ALA A 738 -19.27 10.25 31.11
C ALA A 738 -19.56 9.66 29.71
N ASP A 739 -20.69 10.06 29.11
CA ASP A 739 -21.18 9.54 27.83
C ASP A 739 -20.96 10.54 26.67
N LYS A 740 -20.32 11.68 26.94
CA LYS A 740 -19.79 12.59 25.90
C LYS A 740 -18.50 12.04 25.31
N GLN A 741 -18.27 12.34 24.04
CA GLN A 741 -17.04 11.97 23.33
C GLN A 741 -15.84 12.72 23.90
N ALA A 742 -14.69 12.05 24.02
CA ALA A 742 -13.46 12.65 24.53
C ALA A 742 -12.99 13.83 23.66
N GLY A 743 -13.34 13.86 22.36
CA GLY A 743 -13.10 15.02 21.49
C GLY A 743 -13.82 16.29 21.94
N GLN A 744 -14.94 16.18 22.67
CA GLN A 744 -15.71 17.30 23.22
C GLN A 744 -15.29 17.69 24.64
N TYR A 745 -14.31 17.00 25.23
CA TYR A 745 -13.81 17.30 26.57
C TYR A 745 -12.91 18.54 26.53
N SER A 746 -13.01 19.39 27.56
CA SER A 746 -11.99 20.43 27.80
C SER A 746 -10.64 19.77 28.12
N GLY A 747 -9.54 20.52 27.98
CA GLY A 747 -8.20 20.01 28.32
C GLY A 747 -8.15 19.42 29.73
N GLY A 748 -8.75 20.10 30.71
CA GLY A 748 -8.81 19.58 32.08
C GLY A 748 -9.68 18.34 32.27
N MET A 749 -10.74 18.15 31.46
CA MET A 749 -11.53 16.92 31.47
C MET A 749 -10.75 15.75 30.84
N LYS A 750 -10.01 16.00 29.75
CA LYS A 750 -9.10 15.01 29.13
C LYS A 750 -8.03 14.57 30.13
N ARG A 751 -7.43 15.53 30.84
CA ARG A 751 -6.42 15.25 31.86
C ARG A 751 -6.94 14.36 32.98
N ARG A 752 -8.11 14.69 33.53
CA ARG A 752 -8.78 13.87 34.54
C ARG A 752 -9.09 12.46 34.02
N LEU A 753 -9.52 12.31 32.77
CA LEU A 753 -9.74 11.00 32.17
C LEU A 753 -8.43 10.19 32.02
N SER A 754 -7.32 10.82 31.63
CA SER A 754 -6.00 10.17 31.57
C SER A 754 -5.56 9.65 32.94
N VAL A 755 -5.77 10.43 34.01
CA VAL A 755 -5.50 9.96 35.38
C VAL A 755 -6.43 8.81 35.77
N ALA A 756 -7.72 8.87 35.41
CA ALA A 756 -8.66 7.76 35.63
C ALA A 756 -8.18 6.45 34.99
N ILE A 757 -7.69 6.53 33.75
CA ILE A 757 -7.14 5.38 32.99
C ILE A 757 -5.90 4.83 33.69
N SER A 758 -5.03 5.69 34.22
CA SER A 758 -3.83 5.25 34.93
C SER A 758 -4.13 4.54 36.26
N LEU A 759 -5.30 4.77 36.87
CA LEU A 759 -5.67 4.22 38.17
C LEU A 759 -6.57 2.99 38.10
N ILE A 760 -7.23 2.75 36.96
CA ILE A 760 -8.20 1.66 36.80
C ILE A 760 -7.51 0.29 36.85
N GLY A 761 -8.18 -0.70 37.47
CA GLY A 761 -7.64 -2.06 37.56
C GLY A 761 -6.61 -2.28 38.68
N ASN A 762 -6.50 -1.35 39.63
CA ASN A 762 -5.61 -1.42 40.80
C ASN A 762 -4.16 -1.77 40.44
N PRO A 763 -3.48 -0.95 39.63
CA PRO A 763 -2.06 -1.13 39.35
C PRO A 763 -1.21 -0.98 40.63
N ILE A 764 -0.12 -1.75 40.67
CA ILE A 764 0.82 -1.81 41.80
C ILE A 764 1.80 -0.61 41.75
N ALA A 765 2.19 -0.20 40.54
CA ALA A 765 3.03 0.97 40.29
C ALA A 765 2.34 1.90 39.29
N VAL A 766 2.26 3.19 39.60
CA VAL A 766 1.65 4.21 38.74
C VAL A 766 2.65 5.31 38.46
N TYR A 767 2.83 5.64 37.18
CA TYR A 767 3.72 6.70 36.72
C TYR A 767 2.88 7.85 36.17
N MET A 768 3.07 9.06 36.68
CA MET A 768 2.34 10.25 36.25
C MET A 768 3.31 11.36 35.84
N ASP A 769 3.30 11.72 34.56
CA ASP A 769 4.14 12.83 34.07
C ASP A 769 3.33 14.13 34.08
N GLU A 770 3.56 14.97 35.09
CA GLU A 770 2.88 16.26 35.35
C GLU A 770 1.33 16.20 35.46
N PRO A 771 0.74 15.44 36.39
CA PRO A 771 -0.70 15.13 36.43
C PRO A 771 -1.61 16.35 36.56
N SER A 772 -1.18 17.43 37.23
CA SER A 772 -2.00 18.62 37.50
C SER A 772 -1.82 19.78 36.50
N THR A 773 -0.99 19.64 35.48
CA THR A 773 -0.73 20.70 34.49
C THR A 773 -2.00 21.06 33.71
N GLY A 774 -2.30 22.35 33.59
CA GLY A 774 -3.45 22.86 32.82
C GLY A 774 -4.82 22.73 33.50
N LEU A 775 -4.88 22.35 34.77
CA LEU A 775 -6.11 22.32 35.58
C LEU A 775 -6.32 23.61 36.38
N ASP A 776 -7.58 23.99 36.57
CA ASP A 776 -7.97 25.06 37.50
C ASP A 776 -7.75 24.63 38.97
N PRO A 777 -7.58 25.58 39.91
CA PRO A 777 -7.25 25.26 41.31
C PRO A 777 -8.22 24.28 42.00
N ALA A 778 -9.52 24.38 41.75
CA ALA A 778 -10.52 23.50 42.37
C ALA A 778 -10.43 22.07 41.81
N SER A 779 -10.26 21.93 40.49
CA SER A 779 -10.02 20.64 39.84
C SER A 779 -8.70 20.01 40.26
N ARG A 780 -7.64 20.81 40.47
CA ARG A 780 -6.34 20.34 41.00
C ARG A 780 -6.48 19.72 42.38
N ASN A 781 -7.11 20.43 43.31
CA ASN A 781 -7.32 19.93 44.67
C ASN A 781 -8.13 18.63 44.70
N THR A 782 -9.17 18.54 43.84
CA THR A 782 -9.95 17.31 43.68
C THR A 782 -9.08 16.17 43.18
N LEU A 783 -8.28 16.41 42.13
CA LEU A 783 -7.35 15.42 41.59
C LEU A 783 -6.35 14.95 42.64
N TRP A 784 -5.78 15.88 43.40
CA TRP A 784 -4.82 15.56 44.45
C TRP A 784 -5.42 14.66 45.54
N ASN A 785 -6.66 14.93 45.95
CA ASN A 785 -7.37 14.07 46.89
C ASN A 785 -7.55 12.65 46.35
N VAL A 786 -7.86 12.50 45.06
CA VAL A 786 -7.96 11.18 44.41
C VAL A 786 -6.62 10.45 44.38
N ILE A 787 -5.53 11.14 44.02
CA ILE A 787 -4.19 10.54 44.00
C ILE A 787 -3.76 10.12 45.41
N LYS A 788 -4.02 10.98 46.42
CA LYS A 788 -3.72 10.71 47.83
C LYS A 788 -4.47 9.50 48.38
N LEU A 789 -5.74 9.32 47.99
CA LEU A 789 -6.52 8.13 48.33
C LEU A 789 -6.01 6.90 47.58
N ALA A 790 -5.71 7.03 46.29
CA ALA A 790 -5.19 5.95 45.48
C ALA A 790 -3.86 5.39 46.03
N LYS A 791 -3.01 6.27 46.59
CA LYS A 791 -1.70 5.94 47.14
C LYS A 791 -1.69 4.76 48.13
N GLN A 792 -2.73 4.58 48.95
CA GLN A 792 -2.70 3.69 50.14
C GLN A 792 -2.16 2.27 49.88
N ASP A 793 -2.41 1.69 48.70
CA ASP A 793 -2.02 0.31 48.36
C ASP A 793 -1.02 0.20 47.19
N ARG A 794 -0.53 1.32 46.65
CA ARG A 794 0.27 1.36 45.42
C ARG A 794 1.45 2.33 45.51
N VAL A 795 2.45 2.14 44.68
CA VAL A 795 3.53 3.12 44.51
C VAL A 795 3.15 4.11 43.43
N ILE A 796 3.26 5.40 43.72
CA ILE A 796 3.02 6.46 42.74
C ILE A 796 4.32 7.23 42.55
N ILE A 797 4.80 7.29 41.30
CA ILE A 797 5.91 8.14 40.91
C ILE A 797 5.34 9.25 40.05
N LEU A 798 5.46 10.48 40.51
CA LEU A 798 5.01 11.65 39.76
C LEU A 798 6.16 12.61 39.50
N THR A 799 6.18 13.21 38.31
CA THR A 799 7.01 14.38 38.03
C THR A 799 6.14 15.62 38.17
N THR A 800 6.69 16.65 38.77
CA THR A 800 6.00 17.93 38.88
C THR A 800 6.99 19.08 38.86
N HIS A 801 6.51 20.24 38.43
CA HIS A 801 7.17 21.52 38.59
C HIS A 801 6.49 22.38 39.67
N SER A 802 5.39 21.90 40.28
CA SER A 802 4.66 22.57 41.35
C SER A 802 5.14 22.07 42.71
N MET A 803 5.70 22.98 43.51
CA MET A 803 6.12 22.68 44.88
C MET A 803 4.92 22.36 45.77
N GLU A 804 3.79 23.06 45.58
CA GLU A 804 2.55 22.80 46.30
C GLU A 804 2.03 21.38 46.05
N GLU A 805 2.07 20.91 44.80
CA GLU A 805 1.68 19.54 44.44
C GLU A 805 2.60 18.51 45.11
N ALA A 806 3.92 18.75 45.07
CA ALA A 806 4.90 17.89 45.70
C ALA A 806 4.69 17.80 47.22
N GLU A 807 4.47 18.94 47.89
CA GLU A 807 4.23 18.98 49.33
C GLU A 807 2.91 18.31 49.74
N PHE A 808 1.86 18.43 48.93
CA PHE A 808 0.55 17.86 49.26
C PHE A 808 0.48 16.34 49.03
N LEU A 809 1.10 15.85 47.95
CA LEU A 809 0.98 14.45 47.50
C LEU A 809 2.12 13.55 47.96
N CYS A 810 3.36 14.04 47.95
CA CYS A 810 4.54 13.18 48.02
C CYS A 810 4.97 12.93 49.47
N ASP A 811 5.25 11.67 49.80
CA ASP A 811 5.86 11.31 51.07
C ASP A 811 7.36 11.59 51.05
N ARG A 812 7.99 11.33 49.91
CA ARG A 812 9.39 11.61 49.62
C ARG A 812 9.50 12.32 48.28
N LEU A 813 10.41 13.27 48.18
CA LEU A 813 10.71 13.95 46.94
C LEU A 813 12.21 13.95 46.66
N GLY A 814 12.54 13.90 45.37
CA GLY A 814 13.90 14.00 44.87
C GLY A 814 14.04 15.22 43.98
N ILE A 815 15.01 16.09 44.28
CA ILE A 815 15.34 17.23 43.42
C ILE A 815 16.32 16.76 42.34
N PHE A 816 15.95 16.91 41.08
CA PHE A 816 16.66 16.41 39.92
C PHE A 816 17.20 17.58 39.08
N VAL A 817 18.51 17.59 38.84
CA VAL A 817 19.21 18.68 38.12
C VAL A 817 20.29 18.06 37.24
N ASP A 818 20.31 18.45 35.96
CA ASP A 818 21.28 17.99 34.95
C ASP A 818 21.51 16.46 34.92
N GLY A 819 20.40 15.71 35.01
CA GLY A 819 20.41 14.26 34.96
C GLY A 819 20.84 13.57 36.25
N ARG A 820 21.13 14.29 37.34
CA ARG A 820 21.49 13.73 38.65
C ARG A 820 20.43 14.07 39.70
N MET A 821 20.22 13.14 40.62
CA MET A 821 19.45 13.42 41.84
C MET A 821 20.37 14.16 42.79
N GLN A 822 19.96 15.36 43.21
CA GLN A 822 20.76 16.28 44.03
C GLN A 822 20.45 16.18 45.52
N CYS A 823 19.24 15.76 45.87
CA CYS A 823 18.85 15.43 47.24
C CYS A 823 17.59 14.57 47.20
N ILE A 824 17.36 13.85 48.30
CA ILE A 824 16.18 13.02 48.51
C ILE A 824 15.75 13.08 49.98
N GLY A 825 14.45 13.16 50.22
CA GLY A 825 13.90 13.18 51.57
C GLY A 825 12.43 13.59 51.58
N ASN A 826 11.80 13.59 52.74
CA ASN A 826 10.46 14.15 52.87
C ASN A 826 10.50 15.70 52.82
N PRO A 827 9.39 16.39 52.48
CA PRO A 827 9.39 17.86 52.37
C PRO A 827 9.84 18.59 53.65
N LYS A 828 9.60 18.01 54.83
CA LYS A 828 10.00 18.59 56.12
C LYS A 828 11.51 18.44 56.36
N GLU A 829 12.07 17.27 56.04
CA GLU A 829 13.50 16.97 56.12
C GLU A 829 14.30 17.85 55.17
N LEU A 830 13.81 18.05 53.94
CA LEU A 830 14.49 18.89 52.97
C LEU A 830 14.48 20.36 53.37
N ARG A 831 13.36 20.86 53.92
CA ARG A 831 13.30 22.19 54.55
C ARG A 831 14.21 22.29 55.77
N GLY A 832 14.28 21.28 56.63
CA GLY A 832 15.18 21.29 57.78
C GLY A 832 16.66 21.26 57.38
N ARG A 833 17.03 20.45 56.38
CA ARG A 833 18.42 20.23 55.97
C ARG A 833 18.97 21.36 55.09
N TYR A 834 18.14 21.90 54.19
CA TYR A 834 18.57 22.91 53.20
C TYR A 834 17.98 24.31 53.45
N GLY A 835 16.86 24.41 54.20
CA GLY A 835 16.14 25.63 54.60
C GLY A 835 16.56 26.18 55.97
N GLY A 836 17.86 26.43 56.10
CA GLY A 836 18.50 26.97 57.31
C GLY A 836 18.40 28.50 57.47
N SER A 837 17.52 29.17 56.72
CA SER A 837 17.38 30.62 56.76
C SER A 837 15.92 31.04 57.01
N TYR A 838 15.71 32.18 57.65
CA TYR A 838 14.45 32.90 57.58
C TYR A 838 14.48 33.85 56.39
N VAL A 839 13.34 34.03 55.74
CA VAL A 839 13.14 35.01 54.69
C VAL A 839 12.49 36.24 55.32
N PHE A 840 13.26 37.31 55.44
CA PHE A 840 12.80 38.61 55.93
C PHE A 840 12.50 39.53 54.76
N GLN A 841 11.33 40.15 54.75
CA GLN A 841 10.93 41.12 53.75
C GLN A 841 10.44 42.39 54.42
N MET A 842 10.85 43.55 53.91
CA MET A 842 10.43 44.85 54.44
C MET A 842 10.24 45.84 53.30
N THR A 843 9.15 46.60 53.35
CA THR A 843 8.81 47.64 52.38
C THR A 843 8.81 49.00 53.07
N THR A 844 9.67 49.88 52.59
CA THR A 844 9.86 51.26 53.07
C THR A 844 9.84 52.24 51.90
N ASN A 845 9.94 53.54 52.18
CA ASN A 845 10.26 54.52 51.14
C ASN A 845 11.71 54.29 50.64
N SER A 846 12.00 54.68 49.40
CA SER A 846 13.32 54.49 48.76
C SER A 846 14.46 55.18 49.51
N ASP A 847 14.15 56.27 50.22
CA ASP A 847 15.16 57.07 50.93
C ASP A 847 15.76 56.35 52.16
N HIS A 848 15.10 55.29 52.66
CA HIS A 848 15.53 54.53 53.84
C HIS A 848 16.06 53.14 53.49
N GLU A 849 16.37 52.87 52.21
CA GLU A 849 16.84 51.55 51.79
C GLU A 849 18.15 51.14 52.49
N GLN A 850 19.06 52.09 52.67
CA GLN A 850 20.36 51.85 53.30
C GLN A 850 20.24 51.62 54.81
N GLU A 851 19.31 52.31 55.49
CA GLU A 851 19.02 52.10 56.91
C GLU A 851 18.46 50.70 57.19
N VAL A 852 17.63 50.16 56.28
CA VAL A 852 17.10 48.79 56.37
C VAL A 852 18.21 47.76 56.17
N GLU A 853 19.13 47.99 55.24
CA GLU A 853 20.27 47.10 55.01
C GLU A 853 21.20 47.06 56.23
N ASP A 854 21.57 48.22 56.79
CA ASP A 854 22.39 48.31 58.01
C ASP A 854 21.71 47.64 59.21
N MET A 855 20.40 47.81 59.34
CA MET A 855 19.60 47.17 60.39
C MET A 855 19.61 45.64 60.27
N VAL A 856 19.46 45.11 59.05
CA VAL A 856 19.48 43.67 58.81
C VAL A 856 20.88 43.09 59.00
N MET A 857 21.92 43.81 58.58
CA MET A 857 23.32 43.39 58.81
C MET A 857 23.69 43.39 60.30
N ASN A 858 23.11 44.30 61.09
CA ASN A 858 23.25 44.28 62.55
C ASN A 858 22.51 43.11 63.21
N LEU A 859 21.38 42.69 62.65
CA LEU A 859 20.64 41.50 63.11
C LEU A 859 21.40 40.20 62.77
N SER A 860 22.03 40.15 61.60
CA SER A 860 22.76 38.99 61.11
C SER A 860 23.87 39.42 60.16
N PRO A 861 25.15 39.29 60.53
CA PRO A 861 26.26 39.70 59.67
C PRO A 861 26.36 38.84 58.39
N ASN A 862 25.82 37.62 58.42
CA ASN A 862 25.76 36.73 57.24
C ASN A 862 24.41 36.83 56.49
N ALA A 863 23.65 37.91 56.69
CA ALA A 863 22.41 38.14 55.96
C ALA A 863 22.70 38.33 54.46
N ASN A 864 22.01 37.56 53.61
CA ASN A 864 22.17 37.69 52.16
C ASN A 864 20.97 38.43 51.56
N ARG A 865 21.19 39.56 50.89
CA ARG A 865 20.13 40.29 50.19
C ARG A 865 19.76 39.59 48.90
N VAL A 866 18.50 39.16 48.78
CA VAL A 866 17.98 38.43 47.60
C VAL A 866 17.62 39.39 46.48
N TYR A 867 16.86 40.46 46.78
CA TYR A 867 16.55 41.54 45.85
C TYR A 867 16.09 42.82 46.54
N LEU A 868 16.12 43.91 45.78
CA LEU A 868 15.52 45.20 46.09
C LEU A 868 14.64 45.63 44.90
N LEU A 869 13.34 45.86 45.13
CA LEU A 869 12.41 46.38 44.13
C LEU A 869 11.45 47.40 44.75
N ALA A 870 11.47 48.63 44.25
CA ALA A 870 10.54 49.71 44.62
C ALA A 870 10.37 49.88 46.15
N GLY A 871 11.49 50.05 46.86
CA GLY A 871 11.49 50.19 48.33
C GLY A 871 11.23 48.89 49.11
N THR A 872 11.01 47.76 48.44
CA THR A 872 10.87 46.43 49.08
C THR A 872 12.19 45.66 49.01
N GLN A 873 12.72 45.30 50.17
CA GLN A 873 13.94 44.51 50.31
C GLN A 873 13.63 43.13 50.88
N LYS A 874 14.24 42.09 50.28
CA LYS A 874 14.14 40.70 50.72
C LYS A 874 15.53 40.20 51.13
N PHE A 875 15.63 39.65 52.33
CA PHE A 875 16.86 39.12 52.93
C PHE A 875 16.68 37.65 53.37
N GLU A 876 17.74 36.87 53.25
CA GLU A 876 17.89 35.55 53.87
C GLU A 876 18.75 35.67 55.13
N LEU A 877 18.17 35.35 56.28
CA LEU A 877 18.79 35.41 57.59
C LEU A 877 19.09 33.99 58.09
N PRO A 878 20.35 33.59 58.37
CA PRO A 878 20.64 32.27 58.94
C PRO A 878 19.91 32.06 60.28
N LYS A 879 19.16 30.96 60.40
CA LYS A 879 18.38 30.63 61.61
C LYS A 879 19.25 30.46 62.86
N ASN A 880 20.51 30.08 62.68
CA ASN A 880 21.45 29.89 63.78
C ASN A 880 21.92 31.22 64.40
N GLU A 881 21.80 32.32 63.66
CA GLU A 881 22.28 33.64 64.06
C GLU A 881 21.17 34.54 64.59
N VAL A 882 19.90 34.26 64.23
CA VAL A 882 18.77 35.15 64.48
C VAL A 882 17.67 34.46 65.27
N ARG A 883 17.29 35.03 66.42
CA ARG A 883 16.05 34.63 67.12
C ARG A 883 14.91 35.52 66.63
N ILE A 884 13.73 34.92 66.47
CA ILE A 884 12.53 35.65 66.01
C ILE A 884 12.24 36.87 66.90
N ALA A 885 12.44 36.77 68.21
CA ALA A 885 12.24 37.89 69.14
C ALA A 885 13.11 39.12 68.82
N ASP A 886 14.37 38.90 68.41
CA ASP A 886 15.30 39.98 68.09
C ASP A 886 14.85 40.75 66.83
N VAL A 887 14.31 40.03 65.84
CA VAL A 887 13.73 40.62 64.61
C VAL A 887 12.53 41.51 64.94
N PHE A 888 11.61 41.05 65.78
CA PHE A 888 10.44 41.85 66.19
C PHE A 888 10.85 43.12 66.92
N GLN A 889 11.81 43.02 67.84
CA GLN A 889 12.31 44.17 68.61
C GLN A 889 12.98 45.21 67.70
N THR A 890 13.80 44.77 66.75
CA THR A 890 14.46 45.66 65.80
C THR A 890 13.46 46.38 64.89
N ILE A 891 12.36 45.73 64.51
CA ILE A 891 11.31 46.34 63.68
C ILE A 891 10.46 47.33 64.48
N GLU A 892 10.17 47.06 65.75
CA GLU A 892 9.53 48.06 66.62
C GLU A 892 10.38 49.32 66.73
N HIS A 893 11.69 49.18 66.88
CA HIS A 893 12.61 50.31 66.88
C HIS A 893 12.67 51.00 65.50
N ALA A 894 12.67 50.25 64.40
CA ALA A 894 12.63 50.79 63.04
C ALA A 894 11.40 51.69 62.80
N LYS A 895 10.22 51.24 63.24
CA LYS A 895 8.96 51.97 63.12
C LYS A 895 8.96 53.32 63.85
N THR A 896 9.85 53.51 64.84
CA THR A 896 10.00 54.82 65.50
C THR A 896 10.86 55.81 64.70
N ARG A 897 11.69 55.32 63.77
CA ARG A 897 12.61 56.14 62.97
C ARG A 897 12.06 56.50 61.60
N PHE A 898 11.37 55.58 60.94
CA PHE A 898 10.80 55.78 59.60
C PHE A 898 9.54 54.94 59.37
N THR A 899 8.79 55.30 58.32
CA THR A 899 7.53 54.64 57.98
C THR A 899 7.78 53.28 57.32
N VAL A 900 7.31 52.21 57.97
CA VAL A 900 7.31 50.84 57.45
C VAL A 900 5.93 50.53 56.87
N TYR A 901 5.82 50.36 55.56
CA TYR A 901 4.55 50.08 54.89
C TYR A 901 4.10 48.63 55.11
N ALA A 902 5.04 47.69 54.99
CA ALA A 902 4.79 46.27 55.20
C ALA A 902 6.09 45.58 55.63
N TRP A 903 5.98 44.52 56.43
CA TRP A 903 7.10 43.62 56.69
C TRP A 903 6.57 42.20 56.93
N GLY A 904 7.43 41.21 56.71
CA GLY A 904 7.13 39.81 56.95
C GLY A 904 8.39 39.01 57.25
N LEU A 905 8.26 38.06 58.16
CA LEU A 905 9.28 37.05 58.41
C LEU A 905 8.64 35.68 58.14
N ALA A 906 9.15 34.98 57.14
CA ALA A 906 8.69 33.65 56.76
C ALA A 906 9.80 32.62 56.92
N ASP A 907 9.42 31.37 57.15
CA ASP A 907 10.37 30.27 56.99
C ASP A 907 10.64 30.02 55.50
N THR A 908 11.85 29.56 55.16
CA THR A 908 12.18 29.06 53.83
C THR A 908 11.16 28.03 53.34
N THR A 909 10.63 28.29 52.16
CA THR A 909 9.70 27.39 51.47
C THR A 909 10.47 26.27 50.77
N LEU A 910 9.77 25.21 50.34
CA LEU A 910 10.38 24.19 49.48
C LEU A 910 10.85 24.77 48.13
N GLU A 911 10.21 25.85 47.67
CA GLU A 911 10.64 26.59 46.48
C GLU A 911 12.00 27.25 46.68
N ASP A 912 12.22 27.90 47.83
CA ASP A 912 13.53 28.49 48.19
C ASP A 912 14.62 27.40 48.28
N VAL A 913 14.29 26.26 48.91
CA VAL A 913 15.17 25.07 48.96
C VAL A 913 15.51 24.57 47.56
N PHE A 914 14.51 24.50 46.67
CA PHE A 914 14.70 24.08 45.30
C PHE A 914 15.64 25.01 44.54
N ILE A 915 15.44 26.34 44.63
CA ILE A 915 16.30 27.33 43.97
C ILE A 915 17.74 27.20 44.48
N LYS A 916 17.93 27.03 45.80
CA LYS A 916 19.25 26.87 46.42
C LYS A 916 19.95 25.60 45.95
N VAL A 917 19.25 24.47 45.92
CA VAL A 917 19.81 23.19 45.47
C VAL A 917 20.05 23.16 43.96
N ALA A 918 19.18 23.80 43.16
CA ALA A 918 19.32 23.86 41.71
C ALA A 918 20.37 24.87 41.22
N SER A 919 20.68 25.90 42.00
CA SER A 919 21.71 26.90 41.68
C SER A 919 23.12 26.48 42.13
N ALA A 920 23.24 25.60 43.12
CA ALA A 920 24.54 25.13 43.63
C ALA A 920 25.45 24.50 42.55
N PRO A 921 24.97 23.63 41.63
CA PRO A 921 25.81 23.06 40.57
C PRO A 921 26.34 24.12 39.59
N ARG A 922 25.53 25.14 39.28
CA ARG A 922 25.90 26.21 38.33
C ARG A 922 27.01 27.13 38.85
N LYS A 923 27.07 27.35 40.18
CA LYS A 923 28.16 28.12 40.81
C LYS A 923 29.51 27.39 40.75
N ILE A 924 29.49 26.06 40.74
CA ILE A 924 30.72 25.25 40.67
C ILE A 924 31.30 25.31 39.25
N GLU A 925 30.48 25.18 38.21
CA GLU A 925 30.93 25.33 36.81
C GLU A 925 31.44 26.75 36.48
N SER A 926 30.82 27.81 37.01
CA SER A 926 31.30 29.19 36.79
C SER A 926 32.62 29.52 37.49
N ASN A 927 32.92 28.86 38.60
CA ASN A 927 34.19 29.06 39.31
C ASN A 927 35.33 28.27 38.66
N VAL A 928 35.05 27.14 38.02
CA VAL A 928 36.05 26.35 37.28
C VAL A 928 36.43 27.01 35.95
N LEU A 929 35.49 27.71 35.29
CA LEU A 929 35.77 28.47 34.07
C LEU A 929 36.54 29.79 34.29
N ASN A 930 36.72 30.22 35.54
CA ASN A 930 37.49 31.42 35.91
C ASN A 930 38.87 31.09 36.50
N THR A 931 39.30 29.82 36.49
CA THR A 931 40.60 29.38 37.01
C THR A 931 41.52 28.73 35.98
N ASP A 932 41.22 28.84 34.68
CA ASP A 932 42.13 28.46 33.59
C ASP A 932 42.52 29.68 32.72
#